data_AF-A0A543D426-F1
#
_entry.id   AF-A0A543D426-F1
#
_cell.length_a   1.000
_cell.length_b   1.000
_cell.length_c   1.000
_cell.angle_alpha   90.00
_cell.angle_beta   90.00
_cell.angle_gamma   90.00
#
_symmetry.space_group_name_H-M   'P 1'
#
loop_
_entity.id
_entity.type
_entity.pdbx_description
1 polymer ?
#
loop_
_entity_poly.entity_id
_entity_poly.type
_entity_poly.pdbx_seq_one_letter_code
_entity_poly.pdbx_strand_id
1 'polypeptide(L)'
;MRFSARTAAAALAVLAAATAGAGAPAPAVPTPAVQFAATQDGAVQDGAVQDGAVQDRAVQDRAVQDGAVQDGAVQDRAVQDRAVPVRAGQDPCPWHAAAVRLAGSLAGESDPRAERLRAALERRGITADGAPPEGCGGAEQEEPPAERDRGDAAPGPGDGVGRIAVGADGNQHDEDDWASAPMALAILAQRGLQPNLVNFTYDNHIWDSDPTHRENMTESVLGAAERFGFDTSAFYDAADPDGLAAGVADLTAEINASTPDDELTIVIGGPVETTWMALDAADPQARENVRCVSHGEGTFNQTHGATDHGGHSYDDVIDLGCRRVQIPDQNGNLGPTDMSDWDYLLDSGDPDLEWLHSRLELAEKGDVSDAGVTYFAITGEEEPTRADLEALLTGPRTEPPARRFASEAEGVSSRPPRPDGAQEPGDAAGLPPVEVSANGRFLQHPGGRPFFWLADTGWELFHRADREDARLYLDTRAAQGFTVIQAVALAEKGGLEVPTPAGHTPLVDEDPARPDVRPGPDDDYWDDVDYMIDYANAQGLYVALWAAWGSMVQDGPEVLNASNARAYGEFLGERYGGKDVFFVLGGDRESNAGANTPEVWRALAEGIRATDTHDRLISFHPWGEESSTEMFPNDSPVLDFNLIQGSHKKVPFAQLTTLLVEDYGKSPPKPVIDSEVFYEEHPFNWNSREGWKTAVHARGAAYYQVFSGAAGHTYGNGAVHQFWEPGMDAPYEVRDAWQEAIRHEGATQMRHLKDLLLSRSFLDRIPDRSLITSGAGRATRSESGSWAMVYLPEGGSVDVDTSVLASSSPQVTWFDPRTGESWAGEAAGAGSYTAPDEQDWVLVLDAP
;
A
#
# COMPACT_ATOMS: atom_id res chain seq x y z
N MET A 1 -3.43 -6.23 -62.62
CA MET A 1 -2.04 -6.67 -62.85
C MET A 1 -1.69 -7.77 -61.83
N ARG A 2 -0.51 -8.41 -61.89
CA ARG A 2 -0.24 -9.65 -61.13
C ARG A 2 0.25 -9.40 -59.70
N PHE A 3 -0.36 -10.08 -58.74
CA PHE A 3 0.34 -10.86 -57.72
C PHE A 3 -0.39 -12.20 -57.56
N SER A 4 0.31 -13.25 -57.13
CA SER A 4 -0.25 -14.61 -57.00
C SER A 4 0.24 -15.26 -55.71
N ALA A 5 -0.64 -15.98 -55.05
CA ALA A 5 -0.35 -16.78 -53.87
C ALA A 5 -0.29 -18.30 -54.22
N ARG A 6 -0.14 -19.11 -53.16
CA ARG A 6 -0.39 -20.57 -53.04
C ARG A 6 0.79 -21.56 -53.19
N THR A 7 1.50 -21.70 -52.06
CA THR A 7 1.73 -22.94 -51.28
C THR A 7 1.78 -24.35 -51.91
N ALA A 8 2.82 -25.08 -51.46
CA ALA A 8 2.82 -26.42 -50.85
C ALA A 8 2.78 -27.73 -51.69
N ALA A 9 3.76 -28.59 -51.38
CA ALA A 9 3.79 -30.06 -51.50
C ALA A 9 5.03 -30.56 -50.70
N ALA A 10 5.09 -31.69 -49.99
CA ALA A 10 4.10 -32.68 -49.52
C ALA A 10 4.66 -33.23 -48.15
N ALA A 11 4.49 -34.45 -47.60
CA ALA A 11 3.88 -35.76 -47.89
C ALA A 11 3.86 -36.61 -46.57
N LEU A 12 3.25 -37.79 -46.41
CA LEU A 12 2.01 -38.45 -46.88
C LEU A 12 1.93 -39.85 -46.20
N ALA A 13 0.72 -40.40 -45.98
CA ALA A 13 0.40 -41.82 -45.62
C ALA A 13 0.39 -42.20 -44.11
N VAL A 14 -0.47 -43.13 -43.60
CA VAL A 14 -1.61 -43.86 -44.20
C VAL A 14 -2.65 -44.35 -43.14
N LEU A 15 -3.80 -44.86 -43.61
CA LEU A 15 -4.97 -45.35 -42.84
C LEU A 15 -4.76 -46.58 -41.93
N ALA A 16 -5.74 -46.80 -41.04
CA ALA A 16 -5.88 -47.92 -40.10
C ALA A 16 -6.49 -49.21 -40.71
N ALA A 17 -6.36 -50.36 -40.01
CA ALA A 17 -7.49 -51.20 -39.55
C ALA A 17 -7.10 -52.55 -38.90
N ALA A 18 -7.99 -53.04 -38.02
CA ALA A 18 -8.35 -54.46 -37.76
C ALA A 18 -7.54 -55.38 -36.80
N THR A 19 -8.27 -55.83 -35.76
CA THR A 19 -8.35 -57.20 -35.18
C THR A 19 -7.20 -57.84 -34.39
N ALA A 20 -7.39 -57.87 -33.06
CA ALA A 20 -7.47 -59.05 -32.18
C ALA A 20 -6.36 -60.14 -32.16
N GLY A 21 -5.85 -60.45 -30.96
CA GLY A 21 -5.16 -61.72 -30.66
C GLY A 21 -4.26 -61.66 -29.41
N ALA A 22 -4.55 -62.48 -28.39
CA ALA A 22 -3.76 -62.53 -27.15
C ALA A 22 -2.42 -63.31 -27.31
N GLY A 23 -1.39 -62.95 -26.54
CA GLY A 23 -0.20 -63.79 -26.37
C GLY A 23 1.08 -63.11 -25.84
N ALA A 24 1.36 -63.28 -24.54
CA ALA A 24 2.72 -63.22 -23.98
C ALA A 24 3.46 -64.57 -24.29
N PRO A 25 4.79 -64.77 -24.05
CA PRO A 25 5.66 -64.01 -23.14
C PRO A 25 7.19 -63.86 -23.48
N ALA A 26 7.87 -62.95 -22.72
CA ALA A 26 9.24 -63.11 -22.15
C ALA A 26 10.51 -63.15 -23.09
N PRO A 27 11.76 -63.03 -22.55
CA PRO A 27 12.27 -62.00 -21.60
C PRO A 27 13.77 -61.56 -21.75
N ALA A 28 14.19 -60.59 -20.91
CA ALA A 28 15.42 -60.59 -20.05
C ALA A 28 16.77 -59.87 -20.41
N VAL A 29 17.36 -59.30 -19.33
CA VAL A 29 18.78 -58.95 -18.98
C VAL A 29 19.40 -57.61 -19.52
N PRO A 30 20.18 -56.82 -18.70
CA PRO A 30 20.55 -55.42 -19.00
C PRO A 30 22.08 -55.10 -19.08
N THR A 31 22.43 -53.84 -18.77
CA THR A 31 23.70 -53.08 -18.90
C THR A 31 24.93 -53.58 -18.10
N PRO A 32 26.12 -52.98 -18.36
CA PRO A 32 26.73 -52.06 -17.37
C PRO A 32 27.44 -50.82 -17.98
N ALA A 33 27.98 -49.94 -17.11
CA ALA A 33 28.63 -48.64 -17.41
C ALA A 33 30.17 -48.64 -17.18
N VAL A 34 30.85 -47.49 -17.31
CA VAL A 34 32.15 -47.15 -16.66
C VAL A 34 32.44 -45.62 -16.73
N GLN A 35 33.35 -45.12 -15.89
CA GLN A 35 33.61 -43.70 -15.57
C GLN A 35 34.78 -43.05 -16.34
N PHE A 36 34.95 -41.72 -16.19
CA PHE A 36 36.11 -40.93 -16.61
C PHE A 36 37.21 -40.80 -15.52
N ALA A 37 38.43 -40.46 -15.94
CA ALA A 37 39.53 -39.96 -15.10
C ALA A 37 40.42 -38.99 -15.91
N ALA A 38 41.17 -38.11 -15.24
CA ALA A 38 41.87 -36.97 -15.84
C ALA A 38 43.41 -37.04 -15.73
N THR A 39 44.12 -36.21 -16.52
CA THR A 39 45.49 -35.70 -16.23
C THR A 39 45.79 -34.44 -17.04
N GLN A 40 46.72 -33.60 -16.53
CA GLN A 40 47.19 -32.34 -17.13
C GLN A 40 48.43 -32.53 -18.02
N ASP A 41 48.81 -31.49 -18.78
CA ASP A 41 50.04 -30.69 -18.59
C ASP A 41 50.74 -30.24 -19.90
N GLY A 42 51.53 -29.16 -19.84
CA GLY A 42 52.57 -28.81 -20.81
C GLY A 42 52.29 -27.60 -21.73
N ALA A 43 53.16 -26.58 -21.67
CA ALA A 43 53.19 -25.41 -22.56
C ALA A 43 54.50 -25.32 -23.37
N VAL A 44 54.55 -24.48 -24.42
CA VAL A 44 55.74 -23.69 -24.88
C VAL A 44 55.40 -22.78 -26.08
N GLN A 45 56.19 -21.72 -26.28
CA GLN A 45 56.12 -20.63 -27.29
C GLN A 45 56.58 -21.12 -28.70
N ASP A 46 56.68 -20.35 -29.81
CA ASP A 46 56.77 -18.90 -30.09
C ASP A 46 56.40 -18.60 -31.57
N GLY A 47 56.18 -17.34 -31.98
CA GLY A 47 56.12 -16.96 -33.41
C GLY A 47 55.27 -15.73 -33.79
N ALA A 48 55.87 -14.53 -33.81
CA ALA A 48 55.21 -13.25 -34.12
C ALA A 48 54.84 -12.99 -35.60
N VAL A 49 53.96 -12.00 -35.85
CA VAL A 49 54.13 -10.84 -36.77
C VAL A 49 53.08 -9.75 -36.43
N GLN A 50 53.37 -8.47 -36.73
CA GLN A 50 52.55 -7.25 -36.51
C GLN A 50 51.43 -7.11 -37.57
N ASP A 51 50.42 -6.25 -37.51
CA ASP A 51 50.40 -4.79 -37.27
C ASP A 51 48.93 -4.25 -37.26
N GLY A 52 48.72 -2.96 -36.96
CA GLY A 52 47.53 -2.21 -37.41
C GLY A 52 46.37 -2.07 -36.43
N ALA A 53 46.38 -1.01 -35.61
CA ALA A 53 45.21 -0.59 -34.84
C ALA A 53 44.20 0.20 -35.69
N VAL A 54 42.90 0.03 -35.43
CA VAL A 54 41.84 0.96 -35.81
C VAL A 54 41.08 1.34 -34.53
N GLN A 55 40.79 2.63 -34.37
CA GLN A 55 40.07 3.16 -33.22
C GLN A 55 38.58 3.24 -33.53
N ASP A 56 37.72 2.85 -32.59
CA ASP A 56 36.32 3.26 -32.62
C ASP A 56 36.20 4.77 -32.40
N ARG A 57 35.36 5.41 -33.22
CA ARG A 57 34.83 6.77 -32.98
C ARG A 57 33.44 6.92 -33.58
N ALA A 58 32.54 7.48 -32.78
CA ALA A 58 31.12 7.64 -33.08
C ALA A 58 30.81 8.67 -34.18
N VAL A 59 29.73 8.38 -34.93
CA VAL A 59 28.85 9.32 -35.65
C VAL A 59 27.44 8.69 -35.58
N GLN A 60 26.54 9.14 -34.72
CA GLN A 60 25.60 10.26 -34.89
C GLN A 60 24.60 10.17 -36.06
N ASP A 61 23.32 10.09 -35.72
CA ASP A 61 22.17 10.64 -36.45
C ASP A 61 21.00 10.70 -35.44
N ARG A 62 20.15 11.74 -35.38
CA ARG A 62 20.14 13.03 -36.09
C ARG A 62 19.34 14.06 -35.28
N ALA A 63 19.83 15.29 -35.15
CA ALA A 63 19.06 16.40 -34.58
C ALA A 63 18.15 17.07 -35.63
N VAL A 64 17.05 17.70 -35.17
CA VAL A 64 16.22 18.61 -35.96
C VAL A 64 16.12 19.94 -35.21
N GLN A 65 16.53 21.03 -35.86
CA GLN A 65 16.28 22.40 -35.43
C GLN A 65 15.98 23.26 -36.66
N ASP A 66 14.78 23.85 -36.68
CA ASP A 66 14.49 25.17 -37.26
C ASP A 66 13.14 25.63 -36.66
N GLY A 67 12.91 26.88 -36.28
CA GLY A 67 13.81 28.05 -36.36
C GLY A 67 13.41 29.14 -35.36
N ALA A 68 14.18 30.22 -35.32
CA ALA A 68 14.03 31.29 -34.32
C ALA A 68 13.02 32.38 -34.73
N VAL A 69 12.35 32.96 -33.72
CA VAL A 69 11.78 34.31 -33.78
C VAL A 69 12.22 35.08 -32.52
N GLN A 70 12.78 36.27 -32.71
CA GLN A 70 13.03 37.27 -31.66
C GLN A 70 11.88 38.30 -31.71
N ASP A 71 11.45 38.98 -30.66
CA ASP A 71 12.19 39.94 -29.83
C ASP A 71 11.22 40.47 -28.73
N GLY A 72 11.71 41.14 -27.67
CA GLY A 72 10.83 41.67 -26.61
C GLY A 72 11.49 42.00 -25.26
N ALA A 73 12.57 42.78 -25.24
CA ALA A 73 13.29 43.10 -24.01
C ALA A 73 12.64 44.20 -23.14
N VAL A 74 12.65 44.02 -21.81
CA VAL A 74 12.60 45.09 -20.79
C VAL A 74 13.66 44.80 -19.72
N GLN A 75 14.15 45.84 -19.04
CA GLN A 75 15.29 45.82 -18.11
C GLN A 75 14.85 46.11 -16.67
N ASP A 76 15.62 45.69 -15.65
CA ASP A 76 16.53 46.61 -14.93
C ASP A 76 17.59 45.84 -14.10
N ARG A 77 18.31 46.52 -13.20
CA ARG A 77 19.66 46.20 -12.68
C ARG A 77 19.69 45.43 -11.36
N ALA A 78 20.84 44.81 -11.12
CA ALA A 78 21.26 44.26 -9.83
C ALA A 78 21.86 45.30 -8.87
N VAL A 79 21.82 45.00 -7.56
CA VAL A 79 22.75 45.47 -6.52
C VAL A 79 23.07 44.28 -5.60
N GLN A 80 24.30 44.20 -5.09
CA GLN A 80 24.73 43.23 -4.07
C GLN A 80 24.92 43.95 -2.72
N ASP A 81 24.65 43.29 -1.59
CA ASP A 81 25.68 43.05 -0.55
C ASP A 81 25.25 41.96 0.46
N ARG A 82 26.08 41.70 1.49
CA ARG A 82 26.07 40.49 2.34
C ARG A 82 25.72 40.73 3.83
N ALA A 83 25.48 39.59 4.52
CA ALA A 83 26.11 39.20 5.81
C ALA A 83 25.38 39.32 7.19
N VAL A 84 24.66 38.25 7.55
CA VAL A 84 24.61 37.57 8.88
C VAL A 84 23.96 38.33 10.11
N PRO A 85 23.74 37.71 11.31
CA PRO A 85 22.36 37.35 11.72
C PRO A 85 21.90 37.90 13.09
N VAL A 86 20.60 37.71 13.40
CA VAL A 86 20.04 37.82 14.77
C VAL A 86 19.00 36.70 15.00
N ARG A 87 18.91 36.15 16.21
CA ARG A 87 17.86 35.22 16.69
C ARG A 87 17.10 35.86 17.87
N ALA A 88 15.89 35.34 18.11
CA ALA A 88 15.00 35.56 19.26
C ALA A 88 14.20 36.88 19.31
N GLY A 89 12.94 36.75 19.76
CA GLY A 89 11.93 37.82 19.89
C GLY A 89 10.77 37.64 18.89
N GLN A 90 9.68 37.01 19.31
CA GLN A 90 8.41 37.07 18.57
C GLN A 90 7.79 38.47 18.74
N ASP A 91 7.41 39.10 17.64
CA ASP A 91 6.89 40.47 17.61
C ASP A 91 5.34 40.43 17.72
N PRO A 92 4.71 40.97 18.78
CA PRO A 92 3.29 40.73 19.05
C PRO A 92 2.29 41.26 18.01
N CYS A 93 2.73 42.14 17.10
CA CYS A 93 1.85 42.84 16.15
C CYS A 93 2.45 42.90 14.73
N PRO A 94 2.69 41.75 14.04
CA PRO A 94 3.47 41.70 12.79
C PRO A 94 2.93 42.59 11.66
N TRP A 95 1.61 42.76 11.60
CA TRP A 95 0.92 43.57 10.60
C TRP A 95 1.25 45.08 10.71
N HIS A 96 1.57 45.60 11.89
CA HIS A 96 1.80 47.04 12.07
C HIS A 96 3.05 47.52 11.33
N ALA A 97 4.13 46.74 11.42
CA ALA A 97 5.36 47.03 10.68
C ALA A 97 5.17 46.97 9.16
N ALA A 98 4.26 46.12 8.65
CA ALA A 98 3.88 46.12 7.23
C ALA A 98 3.03 47.35 6.87
N ALA A 99 2.03 47.70 7.69
CA ALA A 99 1.14 48.83 7.45
C ALA A 99 1.86 50.19 7.48
N VAL A 100 2.84 50.39 8.37
CA VAL A 100 3.69 51.60 8.40
C VAL A 100 4.59 51.68 7.16
N ARG A 101 5.18 50.56 6.71
CA ARG A 101 5.94 50.51 5.46
C ARG A 101 5.08 50.87 4.24
N LEU A 102 3.85 50.36 4.18
CA LEU A 102 2.87 50.72 3.14
C LEU A 102 2.47 52.21 3.20
N ALA A 103 2.23 52.76 4.39
CA ALA A 103 1.96 54.18 4.57
C ALA A 103 3.14 55.05 4.09
N GLY A 104 4.38 54.60 4.30
CA GLY A 104 5.60 55.22 3.79
C GLY A 104 5.74 55.15 2.27
N SER A 105 5.46 54.00 1.64
CA SER A 105 5.54 53.86 0.17
C SER A 105 4.45 54.63 -0.58
N LEU A 106 3.38 55.04 0.10
CA LEU A 106 2.31 55.90 -0.45
C LEU A 106 2.59 57.42 -0.23
N ALA A 107 3.73 57.78 0.36
CA ALA A 107 4.07 59.16 0.74
C ALA A 107 4.70 59.98 -0.41
N GLY A 108 3.92 60.18 -1.48
CA GLY A 108 4.32 60.99 -2.64
C GLY A 108 3.47 60.73 -3.88
N GLU A 109 2.87 59.54 -3.96
CA GLU A 109 2.06 59.09 -5.07
C GLU A 109 0.76 59.89 -5.23
N SER A 110 0.54 60.43 -6.43
CA SER A 110 -0.66 61.22 -6.80
C SER A 110 -1.70 60.38 -7.56
N ASP A 111 -1.70 59.06 -7.37
CA ASP A 111 -2.69 58.16 -7.99
C ASP A 111 -3.99 58.11 -7.15
N PRO A 112 -5.19 58.14 -7.75
CA PRO A 112 -6.45 58.15 -7.00
C PRO A 112 -6.72 56.89 -6.15
N ARG A 113 -6.10 55.74 -6.46
CA ARG A 113 -6.15 54.52 -5.62
C ARG A 113 -5.17 54.66 -4.45
N ALA A 114 -3.96 55.20 -4.70
CA ALA A 114 -2.98 55.51 -3.67
C ALA A 114 -3.49 56.56 -2.66
N GLU A 115 -4.10 57.67 -3.11
CA GLU A 115 -4.72 58.68 -2.23
C GLU A 115 -5.82 58.07 -1.35
N ARG A 116 -6.70 57.23 -1.94
CA ARG A 116 -7.75 56.53 -1.18
C ARG A 116 -7.20 55.58 -0.13
N LEU A 117 -6.13 54.85 -0.46
CA LEU A 117 -5.48 53.89 0.44
C LEU A 117 -4.73 54.62 1.57
N ARG A 118 -3.98 55.68 1.27
CA ARG A 118 -3.32 56.53 2.27
C ARG A 118 -4.35 57.16 3.22
N ALA A 119 -5.46 57.67 2.68
CA ALA A 119 -6.56 58.20 3.50
C ALA A 119 -7.28 57.13 4.34
N ALA A 120 -7.21 55.85 3.96
CA ALA A 120 -7.74 54.74 4.77
C ALA A 120 -6.80 54.39 5.94
N LEU A 121 -5.49 54.41 5.71
CA LEU A 121 -4.46 54.23 6.76
C LEU A 121 -4.48 55.39 7.77
N GLU A 122 -4.53 56.64 7.28
CA GLU A 122 -4.67 57.85 8.11
C GLU A 122 -5.94 57.79 8.99
N ARG A 123 -7.07 57.29 8.48
CA ARG A 123 -8.31 57.08 9.27
C ARG A 123 -8.19 56.02 10.36
N ARG A 124 -7.22 55.11 10.28
CA ARG A 124 -6.89 54.12 11.33
C ARG A 124 -5.74 54.58 12.24
N GLY A 125 -5.28 55.83 12.10
CA GLY A 125 -4.16 56.38 12.87
C GLY A 125 -2.77 55.92 12.41
N ILE A 126 -2.69 55.16 11.31
CA ILE A 126 -1.45 54.60 10.78
C ILE A 126 -0.82 55.62 9.83
N THR A 127 0.36 56.10 10.19
CA THR A 127 1.19 57.01 9.38
C THR A 127 2.56 56.38 9.14
N ALA A 128 3.36 56.97 8.24
CA ALA A 128 4.72 56.51 7.95
C ALA A 128 5.68 56.55 9.17
N ASP A 129 5.33 57.33 10.19
CA ASP A 129 6.06 57.48 11.46
C ASP A 129 5.25 56.95 12.67
N GLY A 130 4.24 56.11 12.42
CA GLY A 130 3.25 55.68 13.42
C GLY A 130 3.75 54.63 14.40
N ALA A 131 3.71 54.93 15.70
CA ALA A 131 3.96 53.96 16.77
C ALA A 131 2.89 52.84 16.82
N PRO A 132 3.21 51.63 17.30
CA PRO A 132 2.25 50.54 17.42
C PRO A 132 1.15 50.83 18.46
N PRO A 133 -0.04 50.19 18.36
CA PRO A 133 -1.13 50.36 19.32
C PRO A 133 -0.79 49.93 20.75
N GLU A 134 -1.51 50.47 21.73
CA GLU A 134 -1.48 49.98 23.11
C GLU A 134 -1.96 48.52 23.14
N GLY A 135 -1.13 47.63 23.71
CA GLY A 135 -1.33 46.17 23.72
C GLY A 135 -0.12 45.39 23.18
N CYS A 136 0.66 45.97 22.25
CA CYS A 136 1.84 45.33 21.65
C CYS A 136 3.10 45.37 22.55
N GLY A 137 2.99 44.99 23.83
CA GLY A 137 4.10 45.08 24.81
C GLY A 137 4.12 43.93 25.82
N GLY A 138 5.25 43.22 25.92
CA GLY A 138 5.41 42.04 26.77
C GLY A 138 5.49 42.33 28.27
N ALA A 139 5.03 41.38 29.09
CA ALA A 139 5.09 41.42 30.54
C ALA A 139 6.27 40.62 31.12
N GLU A 140 6.72 40.98 32.32
CA GLU A 140 7.89 40.39 33.00
C GLU A 140 7.53 39.17 33.88
N GLN A 141 8.56 38.43 34.32
CA GLN A 141 8.44 37.21 35.14
C GLN A 141 8.20 37.50 36.63
N GLU A 142 7.33 36.73 37.29
CA GLU A 142 7.41 36.43 38.74
C GLU A 142 7.02 34.96 39.01
N GLU A 143 7.62 34.36 40.05
CA GLU A 143 7.46 32.96 40.49
C GLU A 143 7.58 32.91 42.04
N PRO A 144 7.21 31.84 42.76
CA PRO A 144 5.85 31.64 43.25
C PRO A 144 5.80 31.48 44.81
N PRO A 145 4.60 31.27 45.38
CA PRO A 145 4.43 30.53 46.64
C PRO A 145 3.61 29.24 46.47
N ALA A 146 3.87 28.25 47.32
CA ALA A 146 3.51 26.85 47.06
C ALA A 146 2.22 26.30 47.75
N GLU A 147 1.74 25.18 47.20
CA GLU A 147 0.83 24.16 47.74
C GLU A 147 -0.60 24.54 48.19
N ARG A 148 -1.58 23.90 47.55
CA ARG A 148 -2.28 22.75 48.19
C ARG A 148 -3.02 21.85 47.19
N ASP A 149 -2.72 20.56 47.27
CA ASP A 149 -3.33 19.43 46.58
C ASP A 149 -4.87 19.37 46.73
N ARG A 150 -5.55 19.12 45.59
CA ARG A 150 -6.80 18.34 45.51
C ARG A 150 -7.00 17.69 44.13
N GLY A 151 -6.76 16.38 44.06
CA GLY A 151 -7.58 15.45 43.27
C GLY A 151 -7.35 15.40 41.77
N ASP A 152 -7.33 14.17 41.25
CA ASP A 152 -7.02 13.84 39.87
C ASP A 152 -8.14 14.26 38.90
N ALA A 153 -7.74 14.87 37.77
CA ALA A 153 -8.57 15.10 36.59
C ALA A 153 -7.63 15.16 35.38
N ALA A 154 -7.90 14.34 34.36
CA ALA A 154 -7.10 14.31 33.13
C ALA A 154 -7.60 15.37 32.12
N PRO A 155 -6.73 16.14 31.45
CA PRO A 155 -7.11 16.93 30.29
C PRO A 155 -7.10 16.08 29.01
N GLY A 156 -8.14 16.20 28.19
CA GLY A 156 -8.24 15.57 26.87
C GLY A 156 -7.43 16.28 25.76
N PRO A 157 -7.64 15.88 24.49
CA PRO A 157 -6.92 16.42 23.32
C PRO A 157 -7.34 17.85 22.93
N GLY A 158 -6.85 18.30 21.76
CA GLY A 158 -6.86 19.69 21.29
C GLY A 158 -8.17 20.46 21.47
N ASP A 159 -8.04 21.71 21.94
CA ASP A 159 -9.08 22.74 22.08
C ASP A 159 -10.37 22.37 22.84
N GLY A 160 -10.46 21.17 23.42
CA GLY A 160 -11.62 20.70 24.20
C GLY A 160 -12.74 20.08 23.35
N VAL A 161 -12.47 19.74 22.09
CA VAL A 161 -13.37 18.95 21.24
C VAL A 161 -13.15 17.46 21.52
N GLY A 162 -14.23 16.71 21.76
CA GLY A 162 -14.20 15.27 22.04
C GLY A 162 -14.06 14.40 20.80
N ARG A 163 -14.33 13.09 20.91
CA ARG A 163 -14.43 12.19 19.76
C ARG A 163 -15.70 12.50 18.94
N ILE A 164 -15.61 12.36 17.63
CA ILE A 164 -16.66 12.68 16.66
C ILE A 164 -16.91 11.46 15.78
N ALA A 165 -18.18 11.11 15.60
CA ALA A 165 -18.65 10.20 14.58
C ALA A 165 -19.61 10.95 13.63
N VAL A 166 -19.68 10.56 12.36
CA VAL A 166 -20.55 11.19 11.35
C VAL A 166 -21.36 10.13 10.61
N GLY A 167 -22.63 10.42 10.37
CA GLY A 167 -23.50 9.68 9.44
C GLY A 167 -23.91 10.57 8.28
N ALA A 168 -23.80 10.05 7.04
CA ALA A 168 -24.15 10.70 5.78
C ALA A 168 -24.98 9.77 4.85
N ASP A 169 -25.97 10.32 4.13
CA ASP A 169 -26.89 9.66 3.19
C ASP A 169 -26.24 9.58 1.79
N GLY A 170 -26.52 10.52 0.89
CA GLY A 170 -25.92 10.69 -0.45
C GLY A 170 -26.26 9.61 -1.49
N ASN A 171 -26.72 8.43 -1.08
CA ASN A 171 -26.83 7.25 -1.93
C ASN A 171 -28.22 6.99 -2.54
N GLN A 172 -29.21 7.83 -2.22
CA GLN A 172 -30.59 7.67 -2.71
C GLN A 172 -31.43 8.96 -2.73
N HIS A 173 -31.36 9.82 -1.70
CA HIS A 173 -32.37 10.88 -1.50
C HIS A 173 -31.83 12.30 -1.41
N ASP A 174 -30.69 12.57 -0.76
CA ASP A 174 -30.10 13.92 -0.76
C ASP A 174 -28.75 13.97 -1.51
N GLU A 175 -28.80 14.35 -2.79
CA GLU A 175 -27.62 14.50 -3.65
C GLU A 175 -26.69 15.67 -3.28
N ASP A 176 -27.12 16.55 -2.37
CA ASP A 176 -26.27 17.59 -1.76
C ASP A 176 -25.29 17.03 -0.74
N ASP A 177 -25.51 15.82 -0.22
CA ASP A 177 -24.56 15.20 0.70
C ASP A 177 -23.24 14.84 -0.01
N TRP A 178 -23.27 14.73 -1.36
CA TRP A 178 -22.06 14.69 -2.20
C TRP A 178 -21.17 15.93 -2.01
N ALA A 179 -21.72 17.07 -1.59
CA ALA A 179 -21.00 18.30 -1.26
C ALA A 179 -20.91 18.56 0.26
N SER A 180 -21.93 18.15 1.02
CA SER A 180 -22.02 18.34 2.47
C SER A 180 -21.02 17.46 3.24
N ALA A 181 -20.91 16.17 2.91
CA ALA A 181 -19.91 15.27 3.50
C ALA A 181 -18.45 15.75 3.30
N PRO A 182 -17.98 16.10 2.08
CA PRO A 182 -16.62 16.61 1.91
C PRO A 182 -16.43 18.01 2.52
N MET A 183 -17.47 18.85 2.61
CA MET A 183 -17.45 20.11 3.36
C MET A 183 -17.25 19.87 4.87
N ALA A 184 -17.93 18.88 5.46
CA ALA A 184 -17.77 18.50 6.86
C ALA A 184 -16.33 18.04 7.17
N LEU A 185 -15.72 17.28 6.26
CA LEU A 185 -14.33 16.85 6.35
C LEU A 185 -13.36 18.05 6.23
N ALA A 186 -13.59 18.98 5.30
CA ALA A 186 -12.81 20.21 5.20
C ALA A 186 -12.87 21.07 6.49
N ILE A 187 -14.06 21.22 7.08
CA ILE A 187 -14.29 21.93 8.35
C ILE A 187 -13.49 21.33 9.51
N LEU A 188 -13.45 20.00 9.61
CA LEU A 188 -12.68 19.26 10.63
C LEU A 188 -11.16 19.39 10.39
N ALA A 189 -10.70 19.21 9.16
CA ALA A 189 -9.27 19.27 8.81
C ALA A 189 -8.66 20.66 8.98
N GLN A 190 -9.43 21.72 8.69
CA GLN A 190 -9.02 23.11 8.92
C GLN A 190 -8.66 23.41 10.40
N ARG A 191 -9.22 22.60 11.32
CA ARG A 191 -8.97 22.64 12.78
C ARG A 191 -7.94 21.62 13.28
N GLY A 192 -7.38 20.78 12.41
CA GLY A 192 -6.50 19.68 12.82
C GLY A 192 -7.22 18.55 13.56
N LEU A 193 -8.54 18.40 13.35
CA LEU A 193 -9.42 17.45 14.04
C LEU A 193 -9.55 16.09 13.32
N GLN A 194 -8.70 15.78 12.35
CA GLN A 194 -8.63 14.44 11.75
C GLN A 194 -8.47 13.33 12.80
N PRO A 195 -7.65 13.47 13.87
CA PRO A 195 -7.57 12.48 14.95
C PRO A 195 -8.80 12.39 15.87
N ASN A 196 -9.77 13.30 15.72
CA ASN A 196 -11.01 13.30 16.50
C ASN A 196 -12.16 12.61 15.76
N LEU A 197 -12.11 12.48 14.43
CA LEU A 197 -13.05 11.68 13.66
C LEU A 197 -12.71 10.19 13.87
N VAL A 198 -13.54 9.49 14.64
CA VAL A 198 -13.34 8.07 14.97
C VAL A 198 -14.20 7.12 14.14
N ASN A 199 -15.27 7.62 13.51
CA ASN A 199 -16.18 6.83 12.69
C ASN A 199 -16.93 7.72 11.68
N PHE A 200 -17.06 7.26 10.43
CA PHE A 200 -17.82 7.93 9.37
C PHE A 200 -18.61 6.89 8.58
N THR A 201 -19.92 6.83 8.79
CA THR A 201 -20.83 5.96 8.01
C THR A 201 -21.48 6.76 6.88
N TYR A 202 -21.15 6.44 5.63
CA TYR A 202 -21.74 7.05 4.45
C TYR A 202 -22.62 6.03 3.71
N ASP A 203 -23.40 6.48 2.71
CA ASP A 203 -24.42 5.65 2.05
C ASP A 203 -25.48 5.10 3.04
N ASN A 204 -25.81 5.86 4.09
CA ASN A 204 -26.57 5.36 5.24
C ASN A 204 -28.09 5.22 5.02
N HIS A 205 -28.59 5.48 3.81
CA HIS A 205 -29.92 5.00 3.39
C HIS A 205 -29.88 3.48 3.12
N ILE A 206 -29.90 2.67 4.18
CA ILE A 206 -29.62 1.22 4.11
C ILE A 206 -30.71 0.36 3.43
N TRP A 207 -31.83 0.95 3.00
CA TRP A 207 -33.00 0.18 2.51
C TRP A 207 -33.06 0.04 1.00
N ASP A 208 -32.65 1.06 0.26
CA ASP A 208 -32.35 1.03 -1.18
C ASP A 208 -31.41 2.18 -1.57
N SER A 209 -30.77 2.06 -2.74
CA SER A 209 -29.72 2.96 -3.22
C SER A 209 -29.66 2.95 -4.74
N ASP A 210 -29.42 4.11 -5.36
CA ASP A 210 -29.07 4.18 -6.78
C ASP A 210 -27.55 4.02 -6.95
N PRO A 211 -27.09 3.11 -7.85
CA PRO A 211 -25.65 2.89 -8.06
C PRO A 211 -24.86 4.13 -8.44
N THR A 212 -25.47 5.08 -9.16
CA THR A 212 -24.83 6.34 -9.57
C THR A 212 -24.67 7.29 -8.39
N HIS A 213 -25.68 7.34 -7.51
CA HIS A 213 -25.67 8.18 -6.32
C HIS A 213 -24.63 7.68 -5.32
N ARG A 214 -24.55 6.36 -5.13
CA ARG A 214 -23.50 5.70 -4.34
C ARG A 214 -22.09 5.89 -4.92
N GLU A 215 -21.91 5.81 -6.23
CA GLU A 215 -20.63 6.09 -6.89
C GLU A 215 -20.17 7.54 -6.64
N ASN A 216 -21.07 8.50 -6.83
CA ASN A 216 -20.82 9.93 -6.54
C ASN A 216 -20.50 10.19 -5.05
N MET A 217 -21.23 9.54 -4.14
CA MET A 217 -21.04 9.70 -2.70
C MET A 217 -19.74 9.06 -2.22
N THR A 218 -19.41 7.86 -2.70
CA THR A 218 -18.12 7.20 -2.44
C THR A 218 -16.94 8.07 -2.91
N GLU A 219 -17.02 8.64 -4.12
CA GLU A 219 -16.00 9.57 -4.62
C GLU A 219 -15.88 10.81 -3.72
N SER A 220 -17.00 11.40 -3.32
CA SER A 220 -17.04 12.58 -2.45
C SER A 220 -16.48 12.32 -1.05
N VAL A 221 -16.81 11.20 -0.42
CA VAL A 221 -16.39 10.89 0.94
C VAL A 221 -14.93 10.45 0.98
N LEU A 222 -14.54 9.45 0.18
CA LEU A 222 -13.18 8.93 0.20
C LEU A 222 -12.17 9.89 -0.44
N GLY A 223 -12.57 10.61 -1.48
CA GLY A 223 -11.74 11.65 -2.11
C GLY A 223 -11.44 12.82 -1.15
N ALA A 224 -12.39 13.19 -0.30
CA ALA A 224 -12.18 14.19 0.75
C ALA A 224 -11.37 13.65 1.94
N ALA A 225 -11.60 12.41 2.35
CA ALA A 225 -10.80 11.76 3.39
C ALA A 225 -9.30 11.75 3.00
N GLU A 226 -9.00 11.42 1.74
CA GLU A 226 -7.67 11.50 1.14
C GLU A 226 -7.12 12.94 1.15
N ARG A 227 -7.79 13.90 0.49
CA ARG A 227 -7.31 15.29 0.33
C ARG A 227 -7.11 16.02 1.65
N PHE A 228 -7.95 15.74 2.63
CA PHE A 228 -7.93 16.43 3.92
C PHE A 228 -7.20 15.65 5.03
N GLY A 229 -6.55 14.52 4.70
CA GLY A 229 -5.62 13.80 5.59
C GLY A 229 -6.28 13.00 6.71
N PHE A 230 -7.42 12.36 6.44
CA PHE A 230 -8.12 11.51 7.39
C PHE A 230 -7.71 10.04 7.29
N ASP A 231 -7.81 9.32 8.41
CA ASP A 231 -7.64 7.87 8.43
C ASP A 231 -8.84 7.19 7.76
N THR A 232 -8.65 6.70 6.53
CA THR A 232 -9.71 6.02 5.76
C THR A 232 -10.24 4.74 6.40
N SER A 233 -9.58 4.19 7.42
CA SER A 233 -10.10 3.02 8.17
C SER A 233 -11.29 3.36 9.07
N ALA A 234 -11.52 4.64 9.37
CA ALA A 234 -12.72 5.12 10.06
C ALA A 234 -13.96 5.23 9.15
N PHE A 235 -13.85 4.96 7.84
CA PHE A 235 -14.90 5.23 6.85
C PHE A 235 -15.58 3.95 6.36
N TYR A 236 -16.91 3.94 6.34
CA TYR A 236 -17.72 2.76 6.10
C TYR A 236 -18.91 3.05 5.18
N ASP A 237 -18.95 2.35 4.05
CA ASP A 237 -20.10 2.28 3.14
C ASP A 237 -21.21 1.44 3.79
N ALA A 238 -22.33 2.08 4.13
CA ALA A 238 -23.47 1.45 4.80
C ALA A 238 -24.51 0.85 3.82
N ALA A 239 -24.32 1.03 2.51
CA ALA A 239 -25.06 0.33 1.46
C ALA A 239 -24.37 -0.98 1.04
N ASP A 240 -23.13 -1.23 1.47
CA ASP A 240 -22.53 -2.55 1.51
C ASP A 240 -22.94 -3.31 2.81
N PRO A 241 -23.38 -4.58 2.75
CA PRO A 241 -23.73 -5.33 3.95
C PRO A 241 -22.58 -5.57 4.93
N ASP A 242 -21.34 -5.74 4.46
CA ASP A 242 -20.18 -5.96 5.32
C ASP A 242 -19.63 -4.61 5.83
N GLY A 243 -19.64 -3.56 5.00
CA GLY A 243 -19.35 -2.18 5.40
C GLY A 243 -20.31 -1.64 6.47
N LEU A 244 -21.62 -1.85 6.31
CA LEU A 244 -22.65 -1.58 7.31
C LEU A 244 -22.37 -2.32 8.62
N ALA A 245 -22.06 -3.62 8.54
CA ALA A 245 -21.77 -4.42 9.73
C ALA A 245 -20.49 -3.97 10.45
N ALA A 246 -19.46 -3.56 9.70
CA ALA A 246 -18.22 -3.02 10.23
C ALA A 246 -18.43 -1.64 10.89
N GLY A 247 -19.02 -0.68 10.18
CA GLY A 247 -19.24 0.69 10.68
C GLY A 247 -20.17 0.75 11.89
N VAL A 248 -21.20 -0.11 11.93
CA VAL A 248 -22.06 -0.26 13.12
C VAL A 248 -21.30 -0.91 14.28
N ALA A 249 -20.46 -1.92 14.04
CA ALA A 249 -19.67 -2.57 15.10
C ALA A 249 -18.57 -1.64 15.66
N ASP A 250 -17.99 -0.80 14.83
CA ASP A 250 -17.01 0.22 15.18
C ASP A 250 -17.65 1.38 15.97
N LEU A 251 -18.74 1.96 15.47
CA LEU A 251 -19.53 2.96 16.20
C LEU A 251 -20.03 2.39 17.54
N THR A 252 -20.41 1.11 17.59
CA THR A 252 -20.72 0.40 18.84
C THR A 252 -19.52 0.37 19.79
N ALA A 253 -18.30 0.16 19.30
CA ALA A 253 -17.09 0.17 20.12
C ALA A 253 -16.82 1.57 20.69
N GLU A 254 -16.97 2.62 19.88
CA GLU A 254 -16.73 4.01 20.29
C GLU A 254 -17.81 4.55 21.25
N ILE A 255 -19.07 4.13 21.09
CA ILE A 255 -20.11 4.34 22.11
C ILE A 255 -19.70 3.64 23.40
N ASN A 256 -19.28 2.37 23.36
CA ASN A 256 -18.85 1.60 24.53
C ASN A 256 -17.57 2.14 25.22
N ALA A 257 -16.74 2.90 24.51
CA ALA A 257 -15.56 3.56 25.07
C ALA A 257 -15.90 4.87 25.82
N SER A 258 -17.10 5.43 25.61
CA SER A 258 -17.43 6.79 26.04
C SER A 258 -17.62 6.93 27.56
N THR A 259 -17.00 7.96 28.12
CA THR A 259 -16.99 8.29 29.56
C THR A 259 -17.35 9.76 29.80
N PRO A 260 -17.67 10.20 31.03
CA PRO A 260 -17.95 11.61 31.32
C PRO A 260 -16.78 12.58 31.01
N ASP A 261 -15.55 12.07 30.94
CA ASP A 261 -14.34 12.83 30.64
C ASP A 261 -13.86 12.63 29.18
N ASP A 262 -14.52 11.74 28.42
CA ASP A 262 -14.28 11.43 27.00
C ASP A 262 -15.62 11.09 26.32
N GLU A 263 -16.39 12.12 26.00
CA GLU A 263 -17.69 12.02 25.34
C GLU A 263 -17.56 11.84 23.82
N LEU A 264 -18.36 10.92 23.26
CA LEU A 264 -18.54 10.80 21.81
C LEU A 264 -19.66 11.74 21.32
N THR A 265 -19.42 12.40 20.18
CA THR A 265 -20.38 13.24 19.47
C THR A 265 -20.75 12.60 18.14
N ILE A 266 -21.96 12.04 18.04
CA ILE A 266 -22.49 11.50 16.78
C ILE A 266 -23.23 12.62 16.05
N VAL A 267 -22.70 13.03 14.89
CA VAL A 267 -23.33 13.92 13.92
C VAL A 267 -24.26 13.10 13.02
N ILE A 268 -25.54 13.43 12.99
CA ILE A 268 -26.56 12.72 12.22
C ILE A 268 -26.99 13.59 11.04
N GLY A 269 -26.26 13.43 9.93
CA GLY A 269 -26.53 14.03 8.62
C GLY A 269 -27.14 13.04 7.63
N GLY A 270 -28.11 12.24 8.09
CA GLY A 270 -28.79 11.22 7.29
C GLY A 270 -29.78 10.42 8.15
N PRO A 271 -30.54 9.47 7.56
CA PRO A 271 -31.41 8.57 8.30
C PRO A 271 -30.73 7.86 9.50
N VAL A 272 -31.36 7.93 10.67
CA VAL A 272 -30.72 7.54 11.95
C VAL A 272 -30.36 6.06 12.14
N GLU A 273 -30.62 5.17 11.18
CA GLU A 273 -30.68 3.72 11.42
C GLU A 273 -29.32 3.12 11.81
N THR A 274 -28.21 3.55 11.19
CA THR A 274 -26.85 3.10 11.57
C THR A 274 -26.51 3.48 13.02
N THR A 275 -26.88 4.69 13.42
CA THR A 275 -26.74 5.20 14.79
C THR A 275 -27.63 4.43 15.77
N TRP A 276 -28.87 4.13 15.39
CA TRP A 276 -29.79 3.31 16.19
C TRP A 276 -29.25 1.89 16.41
N MET A 277 -28.80 1.23 15.34
CA MET A 277 -28.23 -0.12 15.39
C MET A 277 -27.00 -0.18 16.32
N ALA A 278 -26.11 0.81 16.23
CA ALA A 278 -24.91 0.88 17.06
C ALA A 278 -25.25 1.17 18.54
N LEU A 279 -26.24 2.03 18.80
CA LEU A 279 -26.72 2.29 20.15
C LEU A 279 -27.39 1.06 20.77
N ASP A 280 -28.28 0.35 20.06
CA ASP A 280 -28.94 -0.84 20.62
C ASP A 280 -27.94 -1.95 20.99
N ALA A 281 -26.89 -2.12 20.19
CA ALA A 281 -25.80 -3.06 20.43
C ALA A 281 -24.85 -2.67 21.59
N ALA A 282 -24.77 -1.38 21.94
CA ALA A 282 -23.84 -0.88 22.97
C ALA A 282 -24.34 -1.05 24.42
N ASP A 283 -23.43 -1.01 25.39
CA ASP A 283 -23.76 -1.04 26.83
C ASP A 283 -24.62 0.18 27.21
N PRO A 284 -25.85 -0.01 27.76
CA PRO A 284 -26.72 1.08 28.17
C PRO A 284 -26.09 2.12 29.10
N GLN A 285 -25.07 1.77 29.89
CA GLN A 285 -24.38 2.73 30.76
C GLN A 285 -23.42 3.64 29.99
N ALA A 286 -22.85 3.19 28.88
CA ALA A 286 -21.91 4.00 28.09
C ALA A 286 -22.64 5.03 27.21
N ARG A 287 -23.87 4.71 26.77
CA ARG A 287 -24.75 5.59 25.98
C ARG A 287 -25.02 6.95 26.65
N GLU A 288 -25.05 7.00 27.99
CA GLU A 288 -25.25 8.24 28.77
C GLU A 288 -24.16 9.31 28.49
N ASN A 289 -22.98 8.89 28.04
CA ASN A 289 -21.83 9.76 27.73
C ASN A 289 -21.75 10.16 26.24
N VAL A 290 -22.72 9.74 25.42
CA VAL A 290 -22.77 10.04 23.99
C VAL A 290 -23.79 11.14 23.74
N ARG A 291 -23.43 12.16 22.94
CA ARG A 291 -24.40 13.11 22.37
C ARG A 291 -24.73 12.71 20.93
N CYS A 292 -26.01 12.74 20.60
CA CYS A 292 -26.51 12.59 19.24
C CYS A 292 -26.97 13.97 18.80
N VAL A 293 -26.41 14.48 17.70
CA VAL A 293 -26.63 15.84 17.19
C VAL A 293 -27.37 15.76 15.87
N SER A 294 -28.50 16.46 15.76
CA SER A 294 -29.28 16.54 14.52
C SER A 294 -29.96 17.90 14.40
N HIS A 295 -30.15 18.35 13.16
CA HIS A 295 -30.76 19.62 12.80
C HIS A 295 -32.23 19.51 12.40
N GLY A 296 -33.00 20.56 12.70
CA GLY A 296 -34.44 20.68 12.42
C GLY A 296 -35.34 19.65 13.14
N GLU A 297 -36.38 20.10 13.84
CA GLU A 297 -37.29 19.18 14.55
C GLU A 297 -38.21 18.45 13.54
N GLY A 298 -38.01 17.13 13.37
CA GLY A 298 -38.82 16.31 12.47
C GLY A 298 -38.44 16.40 10.99
N THR A 299 -37.16 16.62 10.69
CA THR A 299 -36.54 16.56 9.34
C THR A 299 -36.47 15.14 8.78
N PHE A 300 -36.10 15.01 7.50
CA PHE A 300 -35.86 13.74 6.80
C PHE A 300 -34.97 12.80 7.64
N ASN A 301 -33.76 13.26 7.98
CA ASN A 301 -32.79 12.58 8.83
C ASN A 301 -33.38 12.01 10.11
N GLN A 302 -34.32 12.73 10.74
CA GLN A 302 -34.92 12.34 12.01
C GLN A 302 -36.10 11.36 11.91
N THR A 303 -36.77 11.27 10.74
CA THR A 303 -38.06 10.55 10.65
C THR A 303 -38.17 9.51 9.56
N HIS A 304 -37.40 9.63 8.47
CA HIS A 304 -37.61 8.87 7.23
C HIS A 304 -37.60 7.34 7.42
N GLY A 305 -36.63 6.82 8.18
CA GLY A 305 -36.54 5.41 8.50
C GLY A 305 -37.81 4.85 9.14
N ALA A 306 -38.38 5.57 10.11
CA ALA A 306 -39.62 5.18 10.78
C ALA A 306 -40.89 5.41 9.94
N THR A 307 -40.95 6.46 9.10
CA THR A 307 -42.17 6.79 8.34
C THR A 307 -42.36 5.91 7.12
N ASP A 308 -41.28 5.63 6.38
CA ASP A 308 -41.36 5.09 5.03
C ASP A 308 -40.81 3.66 4.94
N HIS A 309 -39.81 3.31 5.76
CA HIS A 309 -39.13 2.02 5.72
C HIS A 309 -39.46 1.09 6.90
N GLY A 310 -40.01 1.62 8.00
CA GLY A 310 -40.35 0.87 9.21
C GLY A 310 -39.15 0.53 10.10
N GLY A 311 -38.04 1.25 9.94
CA GLY A 311 -36.95 1.37 10.91
C GLY A 311 -37.29 2.41 11.98
N HIS A 312 -36.30 3.23 12.35
CA HIS A 312 -36.35 4.04 13.57
C HIS A 312 -36.31 5.55 13.32
N SER A 313 -36.67 6.31 14.36
CA SER A 313 -36.68 7.77 14.38
C SER A 313 -35.65 8.31 15.37
N TYR A 314 -35.40 9.62 15.30
CA TYR A 314 -34.55 10.30 16.28
C TYR A 314 -35.13 10.26 17.70
N ASP A 315 -36.43 10.05 17.91
CA ASP A 315 -36.96 9.76 19.25
C ASP A 315 -36.52 8.37 19.76
N ASP A 316 -36.52 7.34 18.90
CA ASP A 316 -36.09 5.99 19.29
C ASP A 316 -34.58 5.94 19.63
N VAL A 317 -33.75 6.70 18.90
CA VAL A 317 -32.30 6.88 19.20
C VAL A 317 -32.06 7.51 20.58
N ILE A 318 -32.94 8.41 21.01
CA ILE A 318 -32.83 9.08 22.30
C ILE A 318 -33.44 8.22 23.43
N ASP A 319 -34.52 7.49 23.17
CA ASP A 319 -35.08 6.49 24.09
C ASP A 319 -34.13 5.30 24.34
N LEU A 320 -33.18 5.01 23.42
CA LEU A 320 -32.06 4.08 23.67
C LEU A 320 -31.03 4.61 24.69
N GLY A 321 -31.04 5.90 25.03
CA GLY A 321 -30.20 6.50 26.07
C GLY A 321 -29.15 7.51 25.59
N CYS A 322 -29.09 7.81 24.28
CA CYS A 322 -28.20 8.87 23.78
C CYS A 322 -28.70 10.26 24.23
N ARG A 323 -27.80 11.19 24.53
CA ARG A 323 -28.17 12.56 24.92
C ARG A 323 -28.56 13.39 23.69
N ARG A 324 -29.83 13.80 23.64
CA ARG A 324 -30.39 14.66 22.58
C ARG A 324 -29.69 16.01 22.52
N VAL A 325 -29.19 16.36 21.34
CA VAL A 325 -28.82 17.71 20.95
C VAL A 325 -29.57 18.03 19.67
N GLN A 326 -30.52 18.97 19.77
CA GLN A 326 -31.33 19.44 18.66
C GLN A 326 -30.88 20.85 18.33
N ILE A 327 -30.41 21.07 17.10
CA ILE A 327 -30.04 22.41 16.60
C ILE A 327 -31.07 22.91 15.58
N PRO A 328 -31.10 24.23 15.27
CA PRO A 328 -31.91 24.79 14.19
C PRO A 328 -31.65 24.09 12.85
N ASP A 329 -32.64 24.13 11.96
CA ASP A 329 -32.51 23.61 10.58
C ASP A 329 -31.46 24.43 9.79
N GLN A 330 -30.38 23.77 9.38
CA GLN A 330 -29.22 24.43 8.75
C GLN A 330 -29.53 24.90 7.32
N ASN A 331 -30.61 24.39 6.70
CA ASN A 331 -31.09 24.81 5.38
C ASN A 331 -31.34 26.33 5.30
N GLY A 332 -31.61 27.00 6.44
CA GLY A 332 -31.83 28.44 6.49
C GLY A 332 -30.63 29.30 6.06
N ASN A 333 -29.40 28.81 6.30
CA ASN A 333 -28.16 29.55 6.05
C ASN A 333 -27.20 28.83 5.09
N LEU A 334 -27.17 27.50 5.12
CA LEU A 334 -26.25 26.65 4.34
C LEU A 334 -26.95 25.84 3.25
N GLY A 335 -28.29 25.88 3.21
CA GLY A 335 -29.16 25.25 2.21
C GLY A 335 -29.03 25.80 0.79
N PRO A 336 -29.92 25.42 -0.16
CA PRO A 336 -29.68 25.57 -1.60
C PRO A 336 -29.53 27.02 -2.06
N THR A 337 -28.62 27.28 -3.00
CA THR A 337 -28.26 28.65 -3.36
C THR A 337 -27.63 28.82 -4.74
N ASP A 338 -27.32 30.06 -5.12
CA ASP A 338 -26.56 30.35 -6.34
C ASP A 338 -25.09 29.96 -6.14
N MET A 339 -24.51 29.22 -7.09
CA MET A 339 -23.12 28.75 -7.00
C MET A 339 -22.09 29.86 -6.75
N SER A 340 -22.40 31.12 -7.09
CA SER A 340 -21.52 32.26 -6.82
C SER A 340 -21.37 32.65 -5.34
N ASP A 341 -22.16 32.07 -4.42
CA ASP A 341 -21.87 32.13 -2.97
C ASP A 341 -20.70 31.20 -2.58
N TRP A 342 -20.33 30.23 -3.45
CA TRP A 342 -19.25 29.26 -3.26
C TRP A 342 -18.02 29.52 -4.15
N ASP A 343 -18.05 30.55 -5.02
CA ASP A 343 -16.94 30.95 -5.91
C ASP A 343 -15.60 31.10 -5.15
N TYR A 344 -15.62 31.42 -3.85
CA TYR A 344 -14.41 31.54 -3.01
C TYR A 344 -13.60 30.25 -2.89
N LEU A 345 -14.22 29.08 -3.06
CA LEU A 345 -13.54 27.79 -3.09
C LEU A 345 -12.69 27.65 -4.37
N LEU A 346 -13.24 28.08 -5.51
CA LEU A 346 -12.58 28.08 -6.82
C LEU A 346 -11.52 29.19 -6.94
N ASP A 347 -11.80 30.39 -6.40
CA ASP A 347 -10.87 31.53 -6.36
C ASP A 347 -9.76 31.37 -5.28
N SER A 348 -9.78 30.28 -4.50
CA SER A 348 -8.81 30.03 -3.42
C SER A 348 -7.38 29.77 -3.90
N GLY A 349 -7.23 29.09 -5.04
CA GLY A 349 -5.95 28.55 -5.51
C GLY A 349 -5.45 27.34 -4.72
N ASP A 350 -6.31 26.71 -3.92
CA ASP A 350 -6.08 25.45 -3.20
C ASP A 350 -6.81 24.32 -3.95
N PRO A 351 -6.09 23.32 -4.50
CA PRO A 351 -6.70 22.30 -5.37
C PRO A 351 -7.72 21.41 -4.64
N ASP A 352 -7.65 21.29 -3.32
CA ASP A 352 -8.59 20.50 -2.53
C ASP A 352 -9.92 21.24 -2.35
N LEU A 353 -9.86 22.59 -2.24
CA LEU A 353 -11.04 23.45 -2.23
C LEU A 353 -11.62 23.65 -3.64
N GLU A 354 -10.79 23.75 -4.68
CA GLU A 354 -11.23 23.72 -6.08
C GLU A 354 -11.96 22.39 -6.40
N TRP A 355 -11.47 21.26 -5.88
CA TRP A 355 -12.16 19.97 -6.01
C TRP A 355 -13.47 19.91 -5.19
N LEU A 356 -13.51 20.47 -3.98
CA LEU A 356 -14.74 20.60 -3.19
C LEU A 356 -15.83 21.40 -3.94
N HIS A 357 -15.44 22.46 -4.65
CA HIS A 357 -16.36 23.20 -5.53
C HIS A 357 -16.94 22.31 -6.65
N SER A 358 -16.15 21.40 -7.22
CA SER A 358 -16.65 20.46 -8.24
C SER A 358 -17.73 19.49 -7.71
N ARG A 359 -17.79 19.25 -6.39
CA ARG A 359 -18.84 18.43 -5.76
C ARG A 359 -20.14 19.21 -5.57
N LEU A 360 -20.04 20.50 -5.22
CA LEU A 360 -21.17 21.44 -5.25
C LEU A 360 -21.77 21.59 -6.66
N GLU A 361 -20.93 21.60 -7.70
CA GLU A 361 -21.39 21.59 -9.10
C GLU A 361 -22.12 20.27 -9.46
N LEU A 362 -21.61 19.12 -9.01
CA LEU A 362 -22.24 17.81 -9.26
C LEU A 362 -23.61 17.67 -8.60
N ALA A 363 -23.78 18.21 -7.38
CA ALA A 363 -25.03 18.20 -6.65
C ALA A 363 -26.14 19.09 -7.27
N GLU A 364 -25.81 20.00 -8.20
CA GLU A 364 -26.67 21.03 -8.82
C GLU A 364 -27.47 21.95 -7.85
N LYS A 365 -27.35 21.78 -6.52
CA LYS A 365 -28.11 22.48 -5.47
C LYS A 365 -27.37 23.66 -4.81
N GLY A 366 -26.04 23.64 -4.77
CA GLY A 366 -25.23 24.62 -4.05
C GLY A 366 -25.48 24.61 -2.53
N ASP A 367 -25.59 23.42 -1.94
CA ASP A 367 -26.03 23.14 -0.57
C ASP A 367 -24.97 22.31 0.19
N VAL A 368 -24.80 22.59 1.49
CA VAL A 368 -23.95 21.85 2.45
C VAL A 368 -24.57 21.84 3.85
N SER A 369 -25.91 21.83 3.96
CA SER A 369 -26.60 22.12 5.22
C SER A 369 -26.19 21.18 6.38
N ASP A 370 -26.01 19.90 6.10
CA ASP A 370 -25.61 18.90 7.11
C ASP A 370 -24.16 19.08 7.61
N ALA A 371 -23.27 19.71 6.82
CA ALA A 371 -21.95 20.14 7.29
C ALA A 371 -22.04 21.21 8.40
N GLY A 372 -23.16 21.93 8.48
CA GLY A 372 -23.49 22.83 9.60
C GLY A 372 -23.61 22.09 10.93
N VAL A 373 -24.04 20.83 10.93
CA VAL A 373 -24.12 19.99 12.15
C VAL A 373 -22.70 19.65 12.66
N THR A 374 -21.77 19.38 11.74
CA THR A 374 -20.34 19.22 12.06
C THR A 374 -19.72 20.54 12.55
N TYR A 375 -20.05 21.67 11.91
CA TYR A 375 -19.59 22.99 12.37
C TYR A 375 -20.08 23.31 13.80
N PHE A 376 -21.34 23.03 14.12
CA PHE A 376 -21.87 23.12 15.48
C PHE A 376 -21.10 22.19 16.44
N ALA A 377 -20.84 20.93 16.05
CA ALA A 377 -20.17 19.95 16.91
C ALA A 377 -18.77 20.42 17.38
N ILE A 378 -18.06 21.21 16.57
CA ILE A 378 -16.73 21.75 16.87
C ILE A 378 -16.70 23.18 17.44
N THR A 379 -17.76 23.99 17.23
CA THR A 379 -17.78 25.41 17.64
C THR A 379 -18.82 25.75 18.71
N GLY A 380 -19.91 24.98 18.79
CA GLY A 380 -21.11 25.32 19.56
C GLY A 380 -21.98 26.43 18.95
N GLU A 381 -21.71 26.88 17.71
CA GLU A 381 -22.57 27.84 16.99
C GLU A 381 -23.73 27.12 16.31
N GLU A 382 -24.96 27.56 16.55
CA GLU A 382 -26.20 26.90 16.13
C GLU A 382 -26.73 27.39 14.78
N GLU A 383 -26.34 28.61 14.35
CA GLU A 383 -26.77 29.20 13.07
C GLU A 383 -25.58 29.71 12.23
N PRO A 384 -24.58 28.87 11.87
CA PRO A 384 -23.44 29.26 11.02
C PRO A 384 -23.89 29.79 9.66
N THR A 385 -23.13 30.71 9.06
CA THR A 385 -23.38 31.25 7.71
C THR A 385 -22.29 30.86 6.72
N ARG A 386 -22.57 31.00 5.41
CA ARG A 386 -21.58 30.76 4.34
C ARG A 386 -20.33 31.63 4.51
N ALA A 387 -20.47 32.84 5.05
CA ALA A 387 -19.34 33.72 5.36
C ALA A 387 -18.48 33.23 6.54
N ASP A 388 -19.05 32.42 7.46
CA ASP A 388 -18.29 31.78 8.54
C ASP A 388 -17.53 30.54 8.01
N LEU A 389 -18.10 29.81 7.04
CA LEU A 389 -17.39 28.75 6.31
C LEU A 389 -16.27 29.32 5.42
N GLU A 390 -16.52 30.41 4.67
CA GLU A 390 -15.50 31.16 3.93
C GLU A 390 -14.36 31.58 4.88
N ALA A 391 -14.68 32.23 6.00
CA ALA A 391 -13.69 32.69 6.97
C ALA A 391 -12.93 31.57 7.69
N LEU A 392 -13.54 30.38 7.84
CA LEU A 392 -12.87 29.19 8.36
C LEU A 392 -11.89 28.62 7.33
N LEU A 393 -12.39 28.26 6.13
CA LEU A 393 -11.65 27.52 5.10
C LEU A 393 -10.57 28.35 4.41
N THR A 394 -10.80 29.66 4.20
CA THR A 394 -9.76 30.58 3.71
C THR A 394 -8.84 31.10 4.84
N GLY A 395 -9.10 30.70 6.08
CA GLY A 395 -8.26 30.98 7.24
C GLY A 395 -6.92 30.22 7.22
N PRO A 396 -6.00 30.52 8.15
CA PRO A 396 -4.80 29.72 8.33
C PRO A 396 -5.16 28.33 8.85
N ARG A 397 -4.74 27.27 8.15
CA ARG A 397 -4.88 25.87 8.59
C ARG A 397 -4.22 25.66 9.95
N THR A 398 -4.88 24.87 10.80
CA THR A 398 -4.34 24.43 12.08
C THR A 398 -3.67 23.07 11.87
N GLU A 399 -2.34 23.01 11.81
CA GLU A 399 -1.64 21.72 11.70
C GLU A 399 -1.94 20.83 12.92
N PRO A 400 -2.20 19.52 12.73
CA PRO A 400 -2.57 18.62 13.81
C PRO A 400 -1.43 18.51 14.84
N PRO A 401 -1.73 18.51 16.16
CA PRO A 401 -0.70 18.51 17.19
C PRO A 401 0.09 17.20 17.21
N ALA A 402 1.38 17.28 16.89
CA ALA A 402 2.30 16.14 16.94
C ALA A 402 2.20 15.39 18.29
N ARG A 403 1.82 14.10 18.23
CA ARG A 403 1.46 13.29 19.41
C ARG A 403 2.61 13.23 20.43
N ARG A 404 2.43 13.90 21.56
CA ARG A 404 3.31 13.72 22.73
C ARG A 404 2.93 12.44 23.47
N PHE A 405 3.58 11.34 23.13
CA PHE A 405 3.51 10.11 23.91
C PHE A 405 3.99 10.37 25.36
N ALA A 406 3.09 10.22 26.33
CA ALA A 406 3.37 10.35 27.75
C ALA A 406 3.47 8.95 28.37
N SER A 407 4.68 8.55 28.75
CA SER A 407 4.94 7.25 29.34
C SER A 407 4.87 7.30 30.88
N GLU A 408 3.86 6.65 31.46
CA GLU A 408 3.91 6.02 32.79
C GLU A 408 2.71 5.08 32.97
N ALA A 409 2.82 4.05 33.82
CA ALA A 409 1.81 3.00 33.95
C ALA A 409 1.66 2.51 35.39
N GLU A 410 0.44 2.18 35.82
CA GLU A 410 0.16 0.96 36.62
C GLU A 410 -1.35 0.63 36.75
N GLY A 411 -1.74 -0.52 36.18
CA GLY A 411 -2.74 -1.49 36.65
C GLY A 411 -4.15 -1.11 37.16
N VAL A 412 -5.18 -1.69 36.53
CA VAL A 412 -6.00 -2.78 37.13
C VAL A 412 -6.87 -3.51 36.07
N SER A 413 -7.11 -4.81 36.26
CA SER A 413 -7.88 -5.71 35.38
C SER A 413 -9.42 -5.48 35.46
N SER A 414 -10.31 -5.93 34.56
CA SER A 414 -10.22 -7.05 33.59
C SER A 414 -11.31 -6.99 32.48
N ARG A 415 -11.00 -7.47 31.26
CA ARG A 415 -11.98 -7.90 30.23
C ARG A 415 -11.62 -9.32 29.73
N PRO A 416 -12.57 -10.16 29.24
CA PRO A 416 -12.25 -11.51 28.74
C PRO A 416 -11.42 -11.47 27.42
N PRO A 417 -10.76 -12.58 27.02
CA PRO A 417 -9.84 -12.58 25.90
C PRO A 417 -10.54 -12.35 24.56
N ARG A 418 -10.03 -11.39 23.78
CA ARG A 418 -10.13 -11.38 22.31
C ARG A 418 -9.19 -12.47 21.75
N PRO A 419 -9.35 -12.91 20.49
CA PRO A 419 -8.25 -13.53 19.74
C PRO A 419 -7.16 -12.47 19.51
N ASP A 420 -5.90 -12.84 19.71
CA ASP A 420 -4.76 -11.94 19.46
C ASP A 420 -4.52 -11.76 17.94
N GLY A 421 -4.12 -10.58 17.45
CA GLY A 421 -3.97 -9.32 18.15
C GLY A 421 -3.27 -8.25 17.30
N ALA A 422 -3.38 -6.99 17.71
CA ALA A 422 -2.55 -5.85 17.31
C ALA A 422 -2.43 -4.93 18.53
N GLN A 423 -1.24 -4.38 18.79
CA GLN A 423 -0.93 -3.68 20.04
C GLN A 423 0.26 -2.73 19.83
N GLU A 424 0.18 -1.50 20.35
CA GLU A 424 1.31 -0.55 20.30
C GLU A 424 2.55 -1.08 21.07
N PRO A 425 3.78 -0.66 20.66
CA PRO A 425 4.99 -1.43 20.93
C PRO A 425 5.46 -1.38 22.39
N GLY A 426 5.31 -2.51 23.09
CA GLY A 426 5.94 -2.79 24.37
C GLY A 426 6.01 -4.29 24.66
N ASP A 427 7.18 -4.90 24.43
CA ASP A 427 7.46 -6.34 24.57
C ASP A 427 6.37 -7.26 23.97
N ALA A 428 5.85 -6.89 22.79
CA ALA A 428 5.05 -7.80 21.98
C ALA A 428 5.88 -9.03 21.61
N ALA A 429 5.30 -10.22 21.76
CA ALA A 429 5.93 -11.43 21.23
C ALA A 429 5.91 -11.36 19.70
N GLY A 430 7.10 -11.39 19.08
CA GLY A 430 7.27 -11.30 17.63
C GLY A 430 6.49 -12.36 16.85
N LEU A 431 6.38 -12.13 15.54
CA LEU A 431 5.62 -12.98 14.64
C LEU A 431 6.11 -14.44 14.72
N PRO A 432 5.21 -15.43 14.70
CA PRO A 432 5.59 -16.82 14.95
C PRO A 432 6.68 -17.29 13.96
N PRO A 433 7.89 -17.71 14.42
CA PRO A 433 9.03 -17.94 13.53
C PRO A 433 8.73 -18.82 12.32
N VAL A 434 9.45 -18.62 11.22
CA VAL A 434 9.28 -19.39 9.97
C VAL A 434 10.48 -20.31 9.77
N GLU A 435 10.21 -21.59 9.57
CA GLU A 435 11.17 -22.66 9.33
C GLU A 435 10.90 -23.37 7.98
N VAL A 436 11.92 -24.01 7.41
CA VAL A 436 11.76 -24.87 6.23
C VAL A 436 11.01 -26.15 6.62
N SER A 437 10.01 -26.54 5.82
CA SER A 437 9.18 -27.71 6.10
C SER A 437 9.96 -29.03 6.16
N ALA A 438 9.44 -30.01 6.89
CA ALA A 438 10.11 -31.31 7.10
C ALA A 438 10.35 -32.14 5.81
N ASN A 439 9.70 -31.80 4.70
CA ASN A 439 9.94 -32.38 3.37
C ASN A 439 10.81 -31.50 2.45
N GLY A 440 11.29 -30.34 2.92
CA GLY A 440 12.14 -29.43 2.18
C GLY A 440 11.45 -28.77 0.98
N ARG A 441 10.13 -28.49 1.06
CA ARG A 441 9.34 -27.97 -0.09
C ARG A 441 8.60 -26.68 0.19
N PHE A 442 8.32 -26.39 1.45
CA PHE A 442 7.47 -25.30 1.88
C PHE A 442 8.11 -24.53 3.03
N LEU A 443 7.51 -23.40 3.37
CA LEU A 443 7.75 -22.72 4.63
C LEU A 443 6.61 -23.09 5.60
N GLN A 444 6.92 -23.13 6.89
CA GLN A 444 5.97 -23.42 7.96
C GLN A 444 6.35 -22.67 9.23
N HIS A 445 5.42 -22.53 10.16
CA HIS A 445 5.74 -22.19 11.54
C HIS A 445 5.99 -23.48 12.36
N PRO A 446 6.75 -23.40 13.46
CA PRO A 446 6.96 -24.48 14.41
C PRO A 446 5.69 -25.27 14.73
N GLY A 447 5.81 -26.59 14.64
CA GLY A 447 4.67 -27.52 14.78
C GLY A 447 3.94 -27.83 13.47
N GLY A 448 4.39 -27.30 12.33
CA GLY A 448 3.88 -27.68 11.00
C GLY A 448 2.62 -26.94 10.55
N ARG A 449 2.35 -25.74 11.10
CA ARG A 449 1.32 -24.84 10.56
C ARG A 449 1.90 -24.18 9.29
N PRO A 450 1.26 -24.29 8.11
CA PRO A 450 1.79 -23.68 6.88
C PRO A 450 2.11 -22.20 7.00
N PHE A 451 3.18 -21.77 6.34
CA PHE A 451 3.43 -20.37 5.98
C PHE A 451 3.45 -20.28 4.45
N PHE A 452 2.48 -19.57 3.88
CA PHE A 452 2.44 -19.30 2.45
C PHE A 452 3.15 -17.97 2.21
N TRP A 453 4.27 -17.98 1.48
CA TRP A 453 4.93 -16.74 1.06
C TRP A 453 4.05 -16.06 0.02
N LEU A 454 3.31 -15.03 0.42
CA LEU A 454 2.72 -14.06 -0.48
C LEU A 454 3.40 -12.72 -0.24
N ALA A 455 4.26 -12.33 -1.19
CA ALA A 455 5.08 -11.13 -1.09
C ALA A 455 4.65 -10.05 -2.10
N ASP A 456 4.87 -8.79 -1.72
CA ASP A 456 4.93 -7.66 -2.65
C ASP A 456 6.37 -7.14 -2.74
N THR A 457 6.71 -6.58 -3.90
CA THR A 457 7.99 -5.88 -4.12
C THR A 457 7.85 -4.38 -3.88
N GLY A 458 8.58 -3.88 -2.88
CA GLY A 458 8.82 -2.45 -2.62
C GLY A 458 10.32 -2.19 -2.51
N TRP A 459 11.10 -2.47 -3.57
CA TRP A 459 12.57 -2.44 -3.53
C TRP A 459 13.14 -1.18 -2.91
N GLU A 460 12.63 -0.02 -3.30
CA GLU A 460 13.14 1.30 -2.88
C GLU A 460 12.50 1.83 -1.57
N LEU A 461 11.68 1.04 -0.85
CA LEU A 461 10.93 1.44 0.36
C LEU A 461 11.82 2.23 1.34
N PHE A 462 12.90 1.61 1.82
CA PHE A 462 13.83 2.21 2.79
C PHE A 462 14.62 3.42 2.28
N HIS A 463 14.65 3.66 0.96
CA HIS A 463 15.37 4.78 0.37
C HIS A 463 14.44 5.97 0.08
N ARG A 464 13.23 5.71 -0.44
CA ARG A 464 12.39 6.73 -1.08
C ARG A 464 11.15 7.11 -0.27
N ALA A 465 10.55 6.16 0.43
CA ALA A 465 9.41 6.44 1.28
C ALA A 465 9.86 7.24 2.52
N ASP A 466 9.00 8.13 3.00
CA ASP A 466 9.07 8.58 4.38
C ASP A 466 8.21 7.67 5.31
N ARG A 467 7.94 8.11 6.54
CA ARG A 467 7.17 7.35 7.54
C ARG A 467 5.65 7.46 7.37
N GLU A 468 5.15 8.29 6.46
CA GLU A 468 3.75 8.33 6.03
C GLU A 468 3.57 7.41 4.82
N ASP A 469 4.41 7.55 3.80
CA ASP A 469 4.47 6.67 2.63
C ASP A 469 4.63 5.20 3.04
N ALA A 470 5.56 4.91 3.96
CA ALA A 470 5.80 3.55 4.43
C ALA A 470 4.60 2.96 5.19
N ARG A 471 3.84 3.78 5.95
CA ARG A 471 2.59 3.32 6.59
C ARG A 471 1.53 3.01 5.55
N LEU A 472 1.22 3.98 4.68
CA LEU A 472 0.28 3.81 3.56
C LEU A 472 0.58 2.54 2.75
N TYR A 473 1.86 2.30 2.46
CA TYR A 473 2.32 1.09 1.78
C TYR A 473 2.07 -0.19 2.60
N LEU A 474 2.59 -0.26 3.83
CA LEU A 474 2.53 -1.45 4.67
C LEU A 474 1.09 -1.81 5.09
N ASP A 475 0.29 -0.83 5.49
CA ASP A 475 -1.12 -1.01 5.88
C ASP A 475 -1.96 -1.50 4.70
N THR A 476 -1.76 -0.92 3.51
CA THR A 476 -2.44 -1.38 2.29
C THR A 476 -2.05 -2.83 1.96
N ARG A 477 -0.78 -3.22 2.10
CA ARG A 477 -0.35 -4.60 1.85
C ARG A 477 -0.87 -5.58 2.91
N ALA A 478 -0.96 -5.17 4.18
CA ALA A 478 -1.58 -5.97 5.24
C ALA A 478 -3.08 -6.20 4.95
N ALA A 479 -3.83 -5.13 4.61
CA ALA A 479 -5.25 -5.20 4.25
C ALA A 479 -5.51 -6.03 2.97
N GLN A 480 -4.63 -5.94 1.97
CA GLN A 480 -4.66 -6.80 0.77
C GLN A 480 -4.25 -8.26 1.07
N GLY A 481 -3.84 -8.58 2.29
CA GLY A 481 -3.56 -9.94 2.73
C GLY A 481 -2.21 -10.49 2.29
N PHE A 482 -1.22 -9.63 2.01
CA PHE A 482 0.17 -10.03 1.87
C PHE A 482 0.72 -10.56 3.21
N THR A 483 1.93 -11.13 3.15
CA THR A 483 2.60 -11.77 4.30
C THR A 483 4.08 -11.42 4.39
N VAL A 484 4.67 -10.97 3.28
CA VAL A 484 6.08 -10.61 3.18
C VAL A 484 6.21 -9.33 2.35
N ILE A 485 7.18 -8.49 2.69
CA ILE A 485 7.55 -7.28 1.94
C ILE A 485 9.00 -7.42 1.50
N GLN A 486 9.30 -7.28 0.21
CA GLN A 486 10.69 -7.26 -0.28
C GLN A 486 11.20 -5.82 -0.40
N ALA A 487 12.26 -5.48 0.35
CA ALA A 487 12.82 -4.14 0.41
C ALA A 487 14.36 -4.18 0.58
N VAL A 488 15.08 -3.21 0.01
CA VAL A 488 16.54 -3.25 -0.16
C VAL A 488 17.25 -2.24 0.74
N ALA A 489 18.14 -2.71 1.62
CA ALA A 489 18.86 -1.88 2.59
C ALA A 489 19.97 -1.00 1.97
N LEU A 490 20.53 -1.41 0.83
CA LEU A 490 21.40 -0.57 -0.02
C LEU A 490 20.83 -0.61 -1.45
N ALA A 491 19.85 0.25 -1.71
CA ALA A 491 19.01 0.24 -2.91
C ALA A 491 19.73 0.77 -4.17
N GLU A 492 19.25 0.37 -5.36
CA GLU A 492 19.95 0.62 -6.63
C GLU A 492 19.87 2.08 -7.10
N LYS A 493 18.70 2.72 -7.01
CA LYS A 493 18.40 3.94 -7.78
C LYS A 493 18.79 5.22 -7.06
N GLY A 494 20.06 5.27 -6.67
CA GLY A 494 20.68 6.39 -5.96
C GLY A 494 20.87 6.16 -4.46
N GLY A 495 20.54 4.99 -3.92
CA GLY A 495 20.40 4.72 -2.47
C GLY A 495 21.64 4.87 -1.59
N LEU A 496 22.81 5.23 -2.15
CA LEU A 496 24.00 5.66 -1.38
C LEU A 496 24.23 7.18 -1.45
N GLU A 497 23.84 7.83 -2.55
CA GLU A 497 24.19 9.22 -2.91
C GLU A 497 23.04 10.20 -2.70
N VAL A 498 21.81 9.74 -2.92
CA VAL A 498 20.58 10.51 -2.75
C VAL A 498 20.05 10.24 -1.34
N PRO A 499 19.86 11.26 -0.49
CA PRO A 499 19.29 11.05 0.84
C PRO A 499 17.82 10.59 0.80
N THR A 500 17.36 9.96 1.87
CA THR A 500 15.93 9.76 2.16
C THR A 500 15.20 11.11 2.31
N PRO A 501 13.85 11.15 2.35
CA PRO A 501 13.11 12.37 2.65
C PRO A 501 13.52 13.04 3.98
N ALA A 502 13.95 12.26 4.97
CA ALA A 502 14.51 12.75 6.25
C ALA A 502 15.93 13.37 6.12
N GLY A 503 16.60 13.20 4.98
CA GLY A 503 17.97 13.65 4.75
C GLY A 503 19.04 12.64 5.16
N HIS A 504 18.71 11.35 5.27
CA HIS A 504 19.61 10.30 5.72
C HIS A 504 20.22 9.49 4.57
N THR A 505 21.43 8.96 4.78
CA THR A 505 22.18 8.12 3.83
C THR A 505 22.77 6.91 4.59
N PRO A 506 22.82 5.70 4.01
CA PRO A 506 23.13 4.49 4.78
C PRO A 506 24.58 4.36 5.26
N LEU A 507 25.56 4.92 4.57
CA LEU A 507 26.98 4.59 4.75
C LEU A 507 27.86 5.84 4.90
N VAL A 508 28.88 5.77 5.78
CA VAL A 508 29.89 6.83 5.92
C VAL A 508 31.04 6.63 4.94
N ASP A 509 31.25 7.60 4.05
CA ASP A 509 32.17 7.53 2.91
C ASP A 509 31.91 6.30 2.00
N GLU A 510 30.63 5.94 1.81
CA GLU A 510 30.15 4.84 0.94
C GLU A 510 30.70 3.43 1.26
N ASP A 511 31.29 3.20 2.44
CA ASP A 511 31.87 1.90 2.82
C ASP A 511 30.86 1.02 3.62
N PRO A 512 30.45 -0.16 3.10
CA PRO A 512 29.61 -1.11 3.83
C PRO A 512 30.15 -1.58 5.19
N ALA A 513 31.46 -1.49 5.47
CA ALA A 513 32.00 -1.74 6.80
C ALA A 513 31.73 -0.58 7.80
N ARG A 514 31.09 0.50 7.35
CA ARG A 514 30.82 1.74 8.10
C ARG A 514 29.41 2.29 7.85
N PRO A 515 28.35 1.59 8.29
CA PRO A 515 27.01 2.18 8.41
C PRO A 515 27.03 3.54 9.14
N ASP A 516 26.30 4.53 8.63
CA ASP A 516 26.13 5.82 9.32
C ASP A 516 25.08 5.68 10.43
N VAL A 517 25.52 5.20 11.60
CA VAL A 517 24.70 5.05 12.81
C VAL A 517 25.06 6.13 13.82
N ARG A 518 24.04 6.81 14.37
CA ARG A 518 24.16 8.01 15.19
C ARG A 518 23.50 7.80 16.57
N PRO A 519 23.79 8.66 17.58
CA PRO A 519 23.34 8.41 18.96
C PRO A 519 21.99 9.08 19.28
N GLY A 520 20.90 8.46 18.84
CA GLY A 520 19.51 8.83 19.12
C GLY A 520 18.55 7.77 18.55
N PRO A 521 17.23 7.94 18.70
CA PRO A 521 16.26 7.40 17.76
C PRO A 521 15.95 8.44 16.67
N ASP A 522 15.60 7.97 15.48
CA ASP A 522 15.18 8.79 14.33
C ASP A 522 16.25 9.78 13.82
N ASP A 523 17.51 9.57 14.19
CA ASP A 523 18.65 10.46 13.87
C ASP A 523 19.45 9.96 12.64
N ASP A 524 19.20 8.74 12.14
CA ASP A 524 19.88 8.17 10.97
C ASP A 524 19.04 7.19 10.11
N TYR A 525 19.64 6.74 9.01
CA TYR A 525 19.01 5.89 7.99
C TYR A 525 18.52 4.54 8.56
N TRP A 526 19.28 3.94 9.45
CA TRP A 526 19.01 2.62 10.01
C TRP A 526 17.95 2.67 11.11
N ASP A 527 17.72 3.84 11.72
CA ASP A 527 16.55 4.09 12.56
C ASP A 527 15.26 4.14 11.73
N ASP A 528 15.30 4.73 10.52
CA ASP A 528 14.17 4.69 9.57
C ASP A 528 13.89 3.26 9.07
N VAL A 529 14.94 2.48 8.75
CA VAL A 529 14.81 1.04 8.43
C VAL A 529 14.24 0.26 9.61
N ASP A 530 14.72 0.53 10.84
CA ASP A 530 14.22 -0.12 12.05
C ASP A 530 12.72 0.13 12.24
N TYR A 531 12.29 1.39 12.11
CA TYR A 531 10.88 1.80 12.20
C TYR A 531 10.02 1.09 11.16
N MET A 532 10.44 1.07 9.89
CA MET A 532 9.67 0.44 8.82
C MET A 532 9.56 -1.09 8.99
N ILE A 533 10.59 -1.75 9.51
CA ILE A 533 10.55 -3.20 9.81
C ILE A 533 9.67 -3.48 11.03
N ASP A 534 9.80 -2.72 12.12
CA ASP A 534 8.96 -2.90 13.32
C ASP A 534 7.48 -2.65 13.00
N TYR A 535 7.18 -1.64 12.16
CA TYR A 535 5.82 -1.36 11.71
C TYR A 535 5.26 -2.48 10.83
N ALA A 536 6.04 -2.98 9.86
CA ALA A 536 5.64 -4.14 9.06
C ALA A 536 5.35 -5.36 9.95
N ASN A 537 6.24 -5.64 10.91
CA ASN A 537 6.07 -6.75 11.85
C ASN A 537 4.83 -6.56 12.75
N ALA A 538 4.53 -5.34 13.19
CA ALA A 538 3.30 -5.04 13.93
C ALA A 538 2.02 -5.29 13.11
N GLN A 539 2.05 -5.03 11.79
CA GLN A 539 0.96 -5.33 10.86
C GLN A 539 0.92 -6.79 10.38
N GLY A 540 1.69 -7.70 10.99
CA GLY A 540 1.70 -9.12 10.63
C GLY A 540 2.52 -9.47 9.39
N LEU A 541 3.26 -8.51 8.83
CA LEU A 541 4.12 -8.67 7.66
C LEU A 541 5.56 -8.97 8.09
N TYR A 542 6.17 -9.99 7.48
CA TYR A 542 7.60 -10.22 7.58
C TYR A 542 8.31 -9.35 6.54
N VAL A 543 9.57 -8.96 6.79
CA VAL A 543 10.37 -8.25 5.79
C VAL A 543 11.43 -9.18 5.20
N ALA A 544 11.38 -9.40 3.89
CA ALA A 544 12.50 -9.96 3.14
C ALA A 544 13.51 -8.83 2.90
N LEU A 545 14.44 -8.69 3.85
CA LEU A 545 15.47 -7.67 3.88
C LEU A 545 16.59 -8.06 2.91
N TRP A 546 16.61 -7.44 1.73
CA TRP A 546 17.75 -7.51 0.82
C TRP A 546 18.91 -6.75 1.45
N ALA A 547 20.01 -7.44 1.74
CA ALA A 547 21.18 -6.86 2.37
C ALA A 547 21.77 -5.72 1.51
N ALA A 548 21.87 -5.91 0.21
CA ALA A 548 22.28 -4.90 -0.76
C ALA A 548 21.79 -5.30 -2.14
N TRP A 549 21.61 -4.36 -3.07
CA TRP A 549 21.43 -4.73 -4.47
C TRP A 549 22.75 -5.18 -5.10
N GLY A 550 22.71 -5.99 -6.17
CA GLY A 550 23.91 -6.47 -6.86
C GLY A 550 24.73 -5.35 -7.52
N SER A 551 24.13 -4.18 -7.77
CA SER A 551 24.84 -2.96 -8.18
C SER A 551 25.97 -2.56 -7.23
N MET A 552 25.83 -2.88 -5.94
CA MET A 552 26.87 -2.64 -4.93
C MET A 552 28.08 -3.55 -5.10
N VAL A 553 27.99 -4.62 -5.90
CA VAL A 553 29.08 -5.57 -6.16
C VAL A 553 29.56 -5.50 -7.62
N GLN A 554 28.68 -5.22 -8.59
CA GLN A 554 29.01 -5.15 -10.01
C GLN A 554 28.05 -4.24 -10.79
N ASP A 555 28.56 -3.50 -11.78
CA ASP A 555 27.75 -2.63 -12.67
C ASP A 555 26.94 -1.59 -11.86
N GLY A 556 27.64 -0.85 -10.99
CA GLY A 556 27.09 0.15 -10.07
C GLY A 556 28.21 0.80 -9.24
N PRO A 557 27.98 1.15 -7.96
CA PRO A 557 29.02 1.70 -7.08
C PRO A 557 30.17 0.74 -6.76
N GLU A 558 29.96 -0.59 -6.84
CA GLU A 558 30.98 -1.64 -6.60
C GLU A 558 31.70 -1.56 -5.23
N VAL A 559 31.04 -0.96 -4.22
CA VAL A 559 31.57 -0.74 -2.86
C VAL A 559 31.60 -2.01 -1.98
N LEU A 560 30.72 -2.97 -2.24
CA LEU A 560 30.56 -4.21 -1.47
C LEU A 560 31.40 -5.33 -2.08
N ASN A 561 32.33 -5.88 -1.29
CA ASN A 561 33.29 -6.87 -1.75
C ASN A 561 33.72 -7.80 -0.61
N ALA A 562 34.46 -8.87 -0.94
CA ALA A 562 34.84 -9.91 0.03
C ALA A 562 35.71 -9.43 1.22
N SER A 563 36.18 -8.17 1.24
CA SER A 563 36.93 -7.60 2.38
C SER A 563 36.07 -6.83 3.40
N ASN A 564 34.92 -6.27 3.00
CA ASN A 564 33.99 -5.56 3.88
C ASN A 564 32.64 -6.27 4.07
N ALA A 565 32.21 -7.12 3.13
CA ALA A 565 30.91 -7.81 3.18
C ALA A 565 30.64 -8.58 4.48
N ARG A 566 31.67 -9.18 5.10
CA ARG A 566 31.49 -9.86 6.39
C ARG A 566 31.19 -8.90 7.55
N ALA A 567 31.85 -7.74 7.60
CA ALA A 567 31.58 -6.73 8.64
C ALA A 567 30.18 -6.12 8.45
N TYR A 568 29.77 -5.89 7.20
CA TYR A 568 28.42 -5.46 6.87
C TYR A 568 27.36 -6.50 7.26
N GLY A 569 27.63 -7.78 7.01
CA GLY A 569 26.78 -8.88 7.47
C GLY A 569 26.71 -9.00 8.99
N GLU A 570 27.82 -8.79 9.72
CA GLU A 570 27.82 -8.75 11.18
C GLU A 570 26.94 -7.61 11.73
N PHE A 571 26.95 -6.44 11.09
CA PHE A 571 26.03 -5.34 11.44
C PHE A 571 24.55 -5.71 11.20
N LEU A 572 24.23 -6.26 10.01
CA LEU A 572 22.85 -6.64 9.69
C LEU A 572 22.31 -7.75 10.61
N GLY A 573 23.13 -8.73 10.96
CA GLY A 573 22.72 -9.79 11.90
C GLY A 573 22.53 -9.27 13.33
N GLU A 574 23.39 -8.35 13.78
CA GLU A 574 23.28 -7.73 15.12
C GLU A 574 22.05 -6.82 15.24
N ARG A 575 21.72 -6.02 14.21
CA ARG A 575 20.57 -5.10 14.23
C ARG A 575 19.24 -5.78 13.90
N TYR A 576 19.20 -6.68 12.91
CA TYR A 576 17.95 -7.22 12.36
C TYR A 576 17.66 -8.69 12.72
N GLY A 577 18.61 -9.48 13.22
CA GLY A 577 18.35 -10.88 13.60
C GLY A 577 17.29 -11.04 14.70
N GLY A 578 17.09 -10.01 15.52
CA GLY A 578 15.98 -9.92 16.48
C GLY A 578 14.60 -9.80 15.83
N LYS A 579 14.49 -9.02 14.75
CA LYS A 579 13.22 -8.66 14.08
C LYS A 579 12.72 -9.79 13.17
N ASP A 580 11.45 -9.76 12.79
CA ASP A 580 10.82 -10.83 11.98
C ASP A 580 11.10 -10.64 10.48
N VAL A 581 12.35 -10.94 10.13
CA VAL A 581 12.92 -10.81 8.79
C VAL A 581 13.31 -12.15 8.17
N PHE A 582 13.35 -12.17 6.84
CA PHE A 582 14.16 -13.09 6.04
C PHE A 582 15.34 -12.28 5.48
N PHE A 583 16.55 -12.83 5.49
CA PHE A 583 17.70 -12.15 4.88
C PHE A 583 17.88 -12.61 3.43
N VAL A 584 18.04 -11.67 2.50
CA VAL A 584 18.27 -11.99 1.08
C VAL A 584 19.55 -11.32 0.56
N LEU A 585 20.31 -12.10 -0.20
CA LEU A 585 21.58 -11.75 -0.83
C LEU A 585 21.37 -11.56 -2.35
N GLY A 586 22.33 -10.99 -3.08
CA GLY A 586 22.21 -10.83 -4.54
C GLY A 586 21.40 -9.60 -4.96
N GLY A 587 20.68 -9.68 -6.08
CA GLY A 587 19.94 -8.53 -6.66
C GLY A 587 20.33 -8.24 -8.11
N ASP A 588 19.53 -8.74 -9.06
CA ASP A 588 19.62 -8.54 -10.52
C ASP A 588 21.03 -8.31 -11.13
N ARG A 589 21.96 -9.27 -10.98
CA ARG A 589 23.27 -9.30 -11.67
C ARG A 589 23.69 -10.74 -11.99
N GLU A 590 24.28 -10.95 -13.18
CA GLU A 590 24.73 -12.27 -13.72
C GLU A 590 25.47 -13.10 -12.67
N SER A 591 24.95 -14.30 -12.36
CA SER A 591 25.44 -15.10 -11.23
C SER A 591 26.85 -15.64 -11.46
N ASN A 592 27.73 -15.46 -10.47
CA ASN A 592 29.12 -15.97 -10.50
C ASN A 592 29.94 -15.43 -11.70
N ALA A 593 29.58 -14.24 -12.18
CA ALA A 593 30.32 -13.47 -13.20
C ALA A 593 31.13 -12.31 -12.57
N GLY A 594 32.07 -11.76 -13.35
CA GLY A 594 32.81 -10.54 -13.05
C GLY A 594 33.31 -10.39 -11.60
N ALA A 595 32.70 -9.47 -10.86
CA ALA A 595 32.93 -9.22 -9.44
C ALA A 595 31.85 -9.86 -8.54
N ASN A 596 30.71 -10.23 -9.11
CA ASN A 596 29.59 -10.90 -8.45
C ASN A 596 29.90 -12.38 -8.15
N THR A 597 30.83 -12.65 -7.22
CA THR A 597 31.29 -14.02 -6.91
C THR A 597 30.72 -14.60 -5.61
N PRO A 598 30.66 -15.94 -5.47
CA PRO A 598 30.17 -16.60 -4.26
C PRO A 598 30.94 -16.25 -2.99
N GLU A 599 32.18 -15.75 -3.09
CA GLU A 599 33.00 -15.32 -1.95
C GLU A 599 32.45 -14.06 -1.28
N VAL A 600 31.92 -13.11 -2.05
CA VAL A 600 31.36 -11.85 -1.52
C VAL A 600 30.10 -12.15 -0.69
N TRP A 601 29.16 -12.88 -1.29
CA TRP A 601 27.88 -13.21 -0.66
C TRP A 601 28.01 -14.23 0.46
N ARG A 602 28.96 -15.18 0.38
CA ARG A 602 29.28 -16.08 1.50
C ARG A 602 29.88 -15.31 2.67
N ALA A 603 30.77 -14.35 2.43
CA ALA A 603 31.32 -13.51 3.49
C ALA A 603 30.22 -12.71 4.21
N LEU A 604 29.24 -12.18 3.46
CA LEU A 604 28.06 -11.51 4.01
C LEU A 604 27.20 -12.46 4.88
N ALA A 605 26.86 -13.64 4.36
CA ALA A 605 26.10 -14.66 5.10
C ALA A 605 26.82 -15.18 6.36
N GLU A 606 28.14 -15.37 6.30
CA GLU A 606 29.01 -15.70 7.43
C GLU A 606 29.14 -14.56 8.45
N GLY A 607 28.77 -13.33 8.07
CA GLY A 607 28.63 -12.20 8.98
C GLY A 607 27.27 -12.22 9.71
N ILE A 608 26.18 -12.34 8.95
CA ILE A 608 24.81 -12.42 9.49
C ILE A 608 24.71 -13.58 10.49
N ARG A 609 25.11 -14.80 10.09
CA ARG A 609 25.10 -15.99 10.97
C ARG A 609 26.07 -15.94 12.17
N ALA A 610 26.93 -14.92 12.27
CA ALA A 610 27.81 -14.73 13.42
C ALA A 610 27.22 -13.84 14.52
N THR A 611 26.14 -13.11 14.22
CA THR A 611 25.54 -12.09 15.10
C THR A 611 24.03 -12.22 15.24
N ASP A 612 23.34 -12.77 14.23
CA ASP A 612 21.95 -13.19 14.35
C ASP A 612 21.78 -14.20 15.51
N THR A 613 20.76 -13.93 16.33
CA THR A 613 20.45 -14.69 17.55
C THR A 613 19.25 -15.63 17.39
N HIS A 614 18.53 -15.58 16.27
CA HIS A 614 17.29 -16.34 16.02
C HIS A 614 17.37 -17.30 14.82
N ASP A 615 18.50 -17.37 14.13
CA ASP A 615 18.77 -18.28 13.00
C ASP A 615 17.80 -18.04 11.82
N ARG A 616 17.53 -16.76 11.52
CA ARG A 616 16.61 -16.29 10.48
C ARG A 616 17.00 -16.86 9.11
N LEU A 617 16.00 -17.17 8.27
CA LEU A 617 16.26 -17.86 7.01
C LEU A 617 16.97 -16.95 5.99
N ILE A 618 17.96 -17.51 5.29
CA ILE A 618 18.76 -16.82 4.27
C ILE A 618 18.43 -17.37 2.87
N SER A 619 18.29 -16.49 1.89
CA SER A 619 18.31 -16.84 0.47
C SER A 619 19.14 -15.85 -0.37
N PHE A 620 19.17 -16.05 -1.68
CA PHE A 620 19.91 -15.26 -2.66
C PHE A 620 19.02 -15.05 -3.89
N HIS A 621 18.92 -13.83 -4.41
CA HIS A 621 18.20 -13.49 -5.62
C HIS A 621 19.18 -13.35 -6.81
N PRO A 622 18.95 -14.07 -7.93
CA PRO A 622 19.86 -14.12 -9.08
C PRO A 622 19.56 -13.04 -10.13
N TRP A 623 20.10 -13.16 -11.34
CA TRP A 623 19.74 -12.30 -12.47
C TRP A 623 18.41 -12.70 -13.14
N GLY A 624 17.88 -11.83 -14.01
CA GLY A 624 16.69 -12.12 -14.80
C GLY A 624 16.81 -13.35 -15.70
N GLU A 625 15.90 -14.31 -15.48
CA GLU A 625 15.89 -15.66 -16.07
C GLU A 625 16.97 -16.64 -15.54
N GLU A 626 17.55 -16.38 -14.36
CA GLU A 626 18.45 -17.31 -13.63
C GLU A 626 17.81 -17.90 -12.35
N SER A 627 18.46 -18.92 -11.78
CA SER A 627 18.22 -19.47 -10.43
C SER A 627 19.33 -19.11 -9.45
N SER A 628 18.96 -18.87 -8.19
CA SER A 628 19.90 -18.74 -7.06
C SER A 628 20.90 -19.90 -6.92
N THR A 629 20.55 -21.07 -7.46
CA THR A 629 21.43 -22.24 -7.48
C THR A 629 22.65 -22.12 -8.41
N GLU A 630 22.69 -21.08 -9.24
CA GLU A 630 23.81 -20.77 -10.15
C GLU A 630 24.93 -20.00 -9.42
N MET A 631 24.57 -19.16 -8.43
CA MET A 631 25.52 -18.58 -7.48
C MET A 631 25.96 -19.61 -6.43
N PHE A 632 25.01 -20.35 -5.83
CA PHE A 632 25.29 -21.32 -4.77
C PHE A 632 24.69 -22.68 -5.09
N PRO A 633 25.49 -23.74 -5.34
CA PRO A 633 24.99 -25.09 -5.57
C PRO A 633 23.92 -25.50 -4.55
N ASN A 634 22.91 -26.24 -4.99
CA ASN A 634 21.70 -26.47 -4.19
C ASN A 634 21.94 -27.21 -2.84
N ASP A 635 23.06 -27.91 -2.67
CA ASP A 635 23.52 -28.51 -1.40
C ASP A 635 24.36 -27.56 -0.52
N SER A 636 24.57 -26.31 -0.94
CA SER A 636 25.21 -25.24 -0.18
C SER A 636 24.47 -24.95 1.13
N PRO A 637 25.18 -24.81 2.26
CA PRO A 637 24.62 -24.41 3.55
C PRO A 637 24.42 -22.88 3.69
N VAL A 638 24.67 -22.11 2.63
CA VAL A 638 24.52 -20.63 2.65
C VAL A 638 23.05 -20.21 2.52
N LEU A 639 22.24 -21.00 1.79
CA LEU A 639 20.84 -20.70 1.50
C LEU A 639 19.93 -21.78 2.11
N ASP A 640 18.83 -21.41 2.76
CA ASP A 640 17.85 -22.36 3.31
C ASP A 640 16.77 -22.71 2.29
N PHE A 641 16.39 -21.73 1.47
CA PHE A 641 15.47 -21.85 0.34
C PHE A 641 16.04 -21.17 -0.91
N ASN A 642 15.52 -21.52 -2.08
CA ASN A 642 15.96 -20.98 -3.36
C ASN A 642 14.99 -19.89 -3.83
N LEU A 643 15.53 -18.76 -4.32
CA LEU A 643 14.78 -17.84 -5.18
C LEU A 643 15.16 -18.05 -6.65
N ILE A 644 14.24 -17.66 -7.53
CA ILE A 644 14.49 -17.45 -8.97
C ILE A 644 14.04 -16.02 -9.33
N GLN A 645 14.52 -15.50 -10.47
CA GLN A 645 13.92 -14.33 -11.12
C GLN A 645 13.23 -14.78 -12.42
N GLY A 646 11.90 -14.65 -12.46
CA GLY A 646 11.13 -14.95 -13.65
C GLY A 646 11.32 -13.92 -14.78
N SER A 647 10.85 -14.25 -15.98
CA SER A 647 11.02 -13.37 -17.14
C SER A 647 10.04 -12.21 -17.14
N HIS A 648 10.49 -10.96 -17.31
CA HIS A 648 9.63 -9.80 -17.57
C HIS A 648 9.29 -9.60 -19.07
N LYS A 649 9.80 -10.50 -19.91
CA LYS A 649 9.69 -10.50 -21.38
C LYS A 649 8.32 -11.04 -21.83
N LYS A 650 7.97 -10.85 -23.10
CA LYS A 650 6.69 -11.32 -23.65
C LYS A 650 6.68 -12.82 -23.95
N VAL A 651 6.58 -13.64 -22.90
CA VAL A 651 6.65 -15.11 -22.94
C VAL A 651 5.35 -15.77 -22.41
N PRO A 652 5.02 -17.02 -22.81
CA PRO A 652 3.88 -17.74 -22.24
C PRO A 652 4.14 -18.17 -20.79
N PHE A 653 3.10 -18.25 -19.95
CA PHE A 653 3.22 -18.67 -18.53
C PHE A 653 3.93 -20.02 -18.34
N ALA A 654 3.84 -20.93 -19.31
CA ALA A 654 4.56 -22.21 -19.28
C ALA A 654 6.10 -22.05 -19.26
N GLN A 655 6.64 -20.99 -19.88
CA GLN A 655 8.08 -20.70 -19.90
C GLN A 655 8.56 -20.14 -18.56
N LEU A 656 7.75 -19.32 -17.86
CA LEU A 656 8.07 -18.80 -16.52
C LEU A 656 8.36 -19.94 -15.53
N THR A 657 7.62 -21.05 -15.64
CA THR A 657 7.76 -22.21 -14.74
C THR A 657 9.01 -23.07 -14.96
N THR A 658 9.89 -22.75 -15.92
CA THR A 658 11.01 -23.62 -16.29
C THR A 658 12.02 -23.77 -15.15
N LEU A 659 12.57 -22.65 -14.68
CA LEU A 659 13.57 -22.60 -13.60
C LEU A 659 13.01 -23.21 -12.30
N LEU A 660 11.75 -22.89 -11.98
CA LEU A 660 11.06 -23.41 -10.80
C LEU A 660 10.95 -24.95 -10.83
N VAL A 661 10.56 -25.54 -11.96
CA VAL A 661 10.42 -26.99 -12.10
C VAL A 661 11.79 -27.69 -12.06
N GLU A 662 12.83 -27.04 -12.58
CA GLU A 662 14.20 -27.54 -12.48
C GLU A 662 14.72 -27.49 -11.03
N ASP A 663 14.50 -26.39 -10.30
CA ASP A 663 14.88 -26.25 -8.89
C ASP A 663 14.08 -27.18 -7.97
N TYR A 664 12.77 -27.34 -8.21
CA TYR A 664 11.96 -28.34 -7.53
C TYR A 664 12.51 -29.76 -7.78
N GLY A 665 13.12 -30.01 -8.94
CA GLY A 665 13.81 -31.27 -9.25
C GLY A 665 15.15 -31.49 -8.54
N LYS A 666 15.76 -30.47 -7.92
CA LYS A 666 17.11 -30.55 -7.31
C LYS A 666 17.10 -31.32 -5.97
N SER A 667 18.30 -31.70 -5.53
CA SER A 667 18.55 -32.45 -4.30
C SER A 667 19.74 -31.83 -3.54
N PRO A 668 19.71 -31.70 -2.20
CA PRO A 668 18.56 -31.95 -1.31
C PRO A 668 17.35 -31.06 -1.67
N PRO A 669 16.12 -31.47 -1.35
CA PRO A 669 14.95 -30.64 -1.63
C PRO A 669 15.03 -29.35 -0.79
N LYS A 670 14.85 -28.20 -1.45
CA LYS A 670 14.63 -26.89 -0.84
C LYS A 670 13.30 -26.30 -1.32
N PRO A 671 12.65 -25.42 -0.54
CA PRO A 671 11.56 -24.59 -1.04
C PRO A 671 12.08 -23.71 -2.18
N VAL A 672 11.21 -23.42 -3.15
CA VAL A 672 11.53 -22.55 -4.30
C VAL A 672 10.43 -21.51 -4.45
N ILE A 673 10.80 -20.25 -4.63
CA ILE A 673 9.87 -19.12 -4.79
C ILE A 673 10.35 -18.28 -5.99
N ASP A 674 9.40 -17.81 -6.79
CA ASP A 674 9.68 -16.76 -7.79
C ASP A 674 9.62 -15.40 -7.08
N SER A 675 10.74 -14.69 -7.08
CA SER A 675 10.94 -13.45 -6.28
C SER A 675 10.66 -12.18 -7.07
N GLU A 676 10.62 -12.24 -8.39
CA GLU A 676 10.38 -11.09 -9.26
C GLU A 676 9.99 -11.63 -10.63
N VAL A 677 8.71 -11.46 -10.98
CA VAL A 677 8.17 -11.87 -12.27
C VAL A 677 6.94 -11.04 -12.63
N PHE A 678 6.76 -10.77 -13.92
CA PHE A 678 5.49 -10.30 -14.50
C PHE A 678 4.80 -9.10 -13.82
N TYR A 679 5.56 -8.16 -13.24
CA TYR A 679 5.01 -6.99 -12.55
C TYR A 679 3.87 -6.30 -13.32
N GLU A 680 2.76 -6.06 -12.61
CA GLU A 680 1.61 -5.36 -13.16
C GLU A 680 1.99 -3.94 -13.58
N GLU A 681 1.47 -3.48 -14.71
CA GLU A 681 1.81 -2.20 -15.36
C GLU A 681 3.30 -1.96 -15.68
N HIS A 682 4.13 -3.00 -15.61
CA HIS A 682 5.43 -2.98 -16.28
C HIS A 682 5.24 -3.34 -17.78
N PRO A 683 5.70 -2.51 -18.73
CA PRO A 683 5.59 -2.82 -20.17
C PRO A 683 6.32 -4.12 -20.54
N PHE A 684 5.82 -4.85 -21.53
CA PHE A 684 6.48 -6.04 -22.06
C PHE A 684 7.81 -5.66 -22.72
N ASN A 685 8.85 -6.46 -22.48
CA ASN A 685 10.18 -6.25 -23.07
C ASN A 685 10.74 -4.82 -22.83
N TRP A 686 10.36 -4.17 -21.72
CA TRP A 686 10.67 -2.77 -21.40
C TRP A 686 10.22 -1.75 -22.48
N ASN A 687 9.21 -2.12 -23.29
CA ASN A 687 8.78 -1.39 -24.48
C ASN A 687 7.25 -1.25 -24.52
N SER A 688 6.72 -0.07 -24.16
CA SER A 688 5.29 0.24 -24.15
C SER A 688 4.55 -0.07 -25.46
N ARG A 689 5.25 -0.04 -26.60
CA ARG A 689 4.71 -0.39 -27.93
C ARG A 689 4.34 -1.87 -28.06
N GLU A 690 4.78 -2.72 -27.15
CA GLU A 690 4.43 -4.14 -27.07
C GLU A 690 3.32 -4.43 -26.04
N GLY A 691 2.78 -3.39 -25.40
CA GLY A 691 1.72 -3.44 -24.40
C GLY A 691 2.24 -3.62 -22.97
N TRP A 692 1.32 -3.53 -22.01
CA TRP A 692 1.58 -3.66 -20.59
C TRP A 692 1.13 -5.01 -20.04
N LYS A 693 1.74 -5.42 -18.92
CA LYS A 693 1.27 -6.53 -18.08
C LYS A 693 0.15 -6.01 -17.18
N THR A 694 -0.82 -6.86 -16.87
CA THR A 694 -2.06 -6.53 -16.16
C THR A 694 -2.38 -7.61 -15.12
N ALA A 695 -3.42 -7.44 -14.30
CA ALA A 695 -3.87 -8.43 -13.33
C ALA A 695 -3.97 -9.86 -13.87
N VAL A 696 -4.53 -10.06 -15.08
CA VAL A 696 -4.58 -11.37 -15.78
C VAL A 696 -3.18 -11.99 -15.94
N HIS A 697 -2.16 -11.17 -16.21
CA HIS A 697 -0.77 -11.61 -16.34
C HIS A 697 -0.14 -11.90 -14.97
N ALA A 698 -0.42 -11.08 -13.96
CA ALA A 698 0.03 -11.29 -12.58
C ALA A 698 -0.56 -12.60 -11.99
N ARG A 699 -1.89 -12.76 -12.01
CA ARG A 699 -2.59 -14.02 -11.66
C ARG A 699 -2.06 -15.19 -12.48
N GLY A 700 -1.94 -15.00 -13.80
CA GLY A 700 -1.41 -16.02 -14.72
C GLY A 700 -0.03 -16.54 -14.33
N ALA A 701 0.89 -15.67 -13.90
CA ALA A 701 2.20 -16.06 -13.37
C ALA A 701 2.07 -16.73 -11.99
N ALA A 702 1.35 -16.10 -11.06
CA ALA A 702 1.18 -16.56 -9.68
C ALA A 702 0.66 -18.00 -9.58
N TYR A 703 -0.47 -18.29 -10.24
CA TYR A 703 -1.07 -19.62 -10.25
C TYR A 703 -0.19 -20.63 -11.01
N TYR A 704 0.49 -20.24 -12.10
CA TYR A 704 1.42 -21.15 -12.80
C TYR A 704 2.62 -21.53 -11.94
N GLN A 705 3.24 -20.61 -11.21
CA GLN A 705 4.39 -20.92 -10.35
C GLN A 705 3.95 -21.79 -9.16
N VAL A 706 2.91 -21.38 -8.42
CA VAL A 706 2.44 -22.15 -7.25
C VAL A 706 1.98 -23.55 -7.65
N PHE A 707 1.19 -23.71 -8.72
CA PHE A 707 0.74 -25.03 -9.17
C PHE A 707 1.89 -25.86 -9.82
N SER A 708 3.04 -25.25 -10.10
CA SER A 708 4.26 -25.95 -10.55
C SER A 708 5.21 -26.35 -9.42
N GLY A 709 4.85 -26.06 -8.17
CA GLY A 709 5.57 -26.52 -6.98
C GLY A 709 6.18 -25.42 -6.10
N ALA A 710 5.95 -24.14 -6.43
CA ALA A 710 6.50 -23.05 -5.62
C ALA A 710 5.91 -23.05 -4.19
N ALA A 711 6.72 -22.65 -3.21
CA ALA A 711 6.30 -22.52 -1.82
C ALA A 711 5.35 -21.32 -1.57
N GLY A 712 5.31 -20.40 -2.54
CA GLY A 712 4.51 -19.19 -2.55
C GLY A 712 4.77 -18.41 -3.83
N HIS A 713 4.48 -17.11 -3.85
CA HIS A 713 4.68 -16.22 -4.98
C HIS A 713 4.97 -14.78 -4.52
N THR A 714 5.70 -14.03 -5.35
CA THR A 714 5.92 -12.60 -5.17
C THR A 714 5.30 -11.83 -6.32
N TYR A 715 4.36 -10.96 -5.99
CA TYR A 715 3.78 -9.96 -6.89
C TYR A 715 4.64 -8.68 -6.86
N GLY A 716 4.48 -7.85 -7.87
CA GLY A 716 4.98 -6.48 -7.87
C GLY A 716 4.32 -5.66 -8.96
N ASN A 717 4.57 -4.35 -8.95
CA ASN A 717 3.94 -3.38 -9.84
C ASN A 717 4.98 -2.36 -10.34
N GLY A 718 4.86 -1.94 -11.60
CA GLY A 718 5.83 -1.10 -12.30
C GLY A 718 6.02 0.32 -11.76
N ALA A 719 5.06 0.84 -10.98
CA ALA A 719 5.23 2.05 -10.19
C ALA A 719 5.71 1.74 -8.76
N VAL A 720 5.05 0.79 -8.08
CA VAL A 720 5.21 0.55 -6.64
C VAL A 720 6.60 0.04 -6.26
N HIS A 721 7.21 -0.87 -7.04
CA HIS A 721 8.55 -1.42 -6.73
C HIS A 721 9.63 -0.35 -6.54
N GLN A 722 9.43 0.84 -7.10
CA GLN A 722 10.41 1.92 -7.13
C GLN A 722 9.90 3.23 -6.54
N PHE A 723 8.73 3.21 -5.88
CA PHE A 723 8.02 4.38 -5.34
C PHE A 723 8.01 5.52 -6.36
N TRP A 724 7.47 5.25 -7.56
CA TRP A 724 7.48 6.20 -8.67
C TRP A 724 6.39 7.26 -8.54
N GLU A 725 6.77 8.52 -8.78
CA GLU A 725 5.88 9.67 -8.86
C GLU A 725 6.09 10.46 -10.17
N PRO A 726 5.06 11.20 -10.63
CA PRO A 726 5.15 12.06 -11.83
C PRO A 726 6.30 13.06 -11.78
N GLY A 727 7.35 12.79 -12.58
CA GLY A 727 8.55 13.62 -12.68
C GLY A 727 9.85 12.92 -12.25
N MET A 728 9.75 11.74 -11.63
CA MET A 728 10.91 10.89 -11.34
C MET A 728 11.40 10.16 -12.61
N ASP A 729 12.73 10.06 -12.76
CA ASP A 729 13.33 9.21 -13.79
C ASP A 729 13.00 7.72 -13.55
N ALA A 730 12.55 7.04 -14.61
CA ALA A 730 12.24 5.61 -14.60
C ALA A 730 12.90 4.91 -15.81
N PRO A 731 13.32 3.63 -15.68
CA PRO A 731 13.94 2.88 -16.77
C PRO A 731 12.96 2.46 -17.88
N TYR A 732 11.66 2.73 -17.72
CA TYR A 732 10.60 2.47 -18.69
C TYR A 732 9.39 3.40 -18.43
N GLU A 733 8.43 3.38 -19.35
CA GLU A 733 7.18 4.14 -19.28
C GLU A 733 6.27 3.59 -18.16
N VAL A 734 6.21 4.32 -17.04
CA VAL A 734 5.25 4.16 -15.94
C VAL A 734 4.01 5.00 -16.25
N ARG A 735 2.82 4.54 -15.86
CA ARG A 735 1.54 5.19 -16.23
C ARG A 735 0.89 5.98 -15.10
N ASP A 736 0.95 5.44 -13.89
CA ASP A 736 0.16 5.84 -12.72
C ASP A 736 1.12 6.01 -11.51
N ALA A 737 0.81 6.89 -10.55
CA ALA A 737 1.65 7.13 -9.37
C ALA A 737 1.63 5.92 -8.42
N TRP A 738 2.65 5.74 -7.57
CA TRP A 738 2.73 4.54 -6.73
C TRP A 738 1.57 4.45 -5.70
N GLN A 739 1.10 5.60 -5.19
CA GLN A 739 -0.05 5.70 -4.28
C GLN A 739 -1.38 5.25 -4.94
N GLU A 740 -1.52 5.44 -6.26
CA GLU A 740 -2.64 4.93 -7.05
C GLU A 740 -2.42 3.43 -7.35
N ALA A 741 -1.22 3.11 -7.85
CA ALA A 741 -0.85 1.80 -8.38
C ALA A 741 -0.79 0.69 -7.32
N ILE A 742 -0.65 1.03 -6.04
CA ILE A 742 -0.74 0.08 -4.94
C ILE A 742 -2.13 -0.59 -4.85
N ARG A 743 -3.19 0.06 -5.35
CA ARG A 743 -4.58 -0.45 -5.35
C ARG A 743 -4.96 -1.19 -6.64
N HIS A 744 -4.04 -1.41 -7.59
CA HIS A 744 -4.32 -2.10 -8.85
C HIS A 744 -4.89 -3.51 -8.69
N GLU A 745 -5.70 -3.93 -9.67
CA GLU A 745 -6.52 -5.15 -9.66
C GLU A 745 -5.72 -6.41 -9.29
N GLY A 746 -4.52 -6.60 -9.84
CA GLY A 746 -3.69 -7.78 -9.54
C GLY A 746 -3.28 -7.86 -8.07
N ALA A 747 -2.97 -6.73 -7.42
CA ALA A 747 -2.56 -6.70 -6.00
C ALA A 747 -3.68 -7.16 -5.07
N THR A 748 -4.91 -6.67 -5.27
CA THR A 748 -6.07 -6.98 -4.40
C THR A 748 -6.51 -8.44 -4.52
N GLN A 749 -6.16 -9.10 -5.62
CA GLN A 749 -6.53 -10.48 -5.93
C GLN A 749 -5.52 -11.53 -5.46
N MET A 750 -4.27 -11.15 -5.16
CA MET A 750 -3.22 -12.11 -4.78
C MET A 750 -3.59 -12.97 -3.57
N ARG A 751 -4.36 -12.42 -2.61
CA ARG A 751 -4.92 -13.16 -1.47
C ARG A 751 -5.71 -14.41 -1.87
N HIS A 752 -6.46 -14.37 -2.97
CA HIS A 752 -7.31 -15.48 -3.39
C HIS A 752 -6.51 -16.76 -3.71
N LEU A 753 -5.28 -16.64 -4.21
CA LEU A 753 -4.37 -17.78 -4.42
C LEU A 753 -3.89 -18.36 -3.08
N LYS A 754 -3.51 -17.51 -2.13
CA LYS A 754 -3.08 -17.90 -0.77
C LYS A 754 -4.21 -18.65 -0.06
N ASP A 755 -5.40 -18.06 -0.04
CA ASP A 755 -6.54 -18.55 0.73
C ASP A 755 -7.09 -19.87 0.14
N LEU A 756 -7.16 -19.99 -1.18
CA LEU A 756 -7.49 -21.25 -1.86
C LEU A 756 -6.52 -22.38 -1.45
N LEU A 757 -5.21 -22.11 -1.49
CA LEU A 757 -4.16 -23.10 -1.22
C LEU A 757 -4.08 -23.48 0.27
N LEU A 758 -4.42 -22.55 1.18
CA LEU A 758 -4.50 -22.81 2.62
C LEU A 758 -5.84 -23.43 3.06
N SER A 759 -6.88 -23.40 2.20
CA SER A 759 -8.17 -24.06 2.46
C SER A 759 -8.12 -25.60 2.42
N ARG A 760 -6.96 -26.19 2.06
CA ARG A 760 -6.73 -27.64 1.92
C ARG A 760 -5.40 -28.06 2.57
N SER A 761 -5.06 -29.34 2.51
CA SER A 761 -3.79 -29.83 3.04
C SER A 761 -2.62 -29.29 2.19
N PHE A 762 -1.86 -28.36 2.76
CA PHE A 762 -0.81 -27.63 2.03
C PHE A 762 0.54 -28.37 2.00
N LEU A 763 0.97 -28.97 3.12
CA LEU A 763 2.32 -29.54 3.23
C LEU A 763 2.51 -30.89 2.50
N ASP A 764 1.42 -31.58 2.11
CA ASP A 764 1.46 -32.75 1.23
C ASP A 764 1.19 -32.41 -0.25
N ARG A 765 1.17 -31.12 -0.61
CA ARG A 765 0.95 -30.66 -1.99
C ARG A 765 2.13 -31.03 -2.91
N ILE A 766 1.81 -31.45 -4.13
CA ILE A 766 2.75 -31.72 -5.21
C ILE A 766 2.26 -31.14 -6.55
N PRO A 767 3.17 -30.69 -7.44
CA PRO A 767 2.81 -30.40 -8.82
C PRO A 767 2.58 -31.71 -9.60
N ASP A 768 1.52 -31.79 -10.38
CA ASP A 768 1.19 -33.00 -11.14
C ASP A 768 0.52 -32.66 -12.49
N ARG A 769 1.32 -32.24 -13.47
CA ARG A 769 0.84 -31.99 -14.84
C ARG A 769 0.30 -33.26 -15.53
N SER A 770 0.52 -34.46 -14.99
CA SER A 770 -0.04 -35.70 -15.57
C SER A 770 -1.55 -35.84 -15.36
N LEU A 771 -2.12 -35.09 -14.40
CA LEU A 771 -3.56 -34.91 -14.23
C LEU A 771 -4.24 -34.45 -15.54
N ILE A 772 -3.62 -33.57 -16.32
CA ILE A 772 -4.24 -32.96 -17.51
C ILE A 772 -3.91 -33.78 -18.75
N THR A 773 -4.88 -34.61 -19.17
CA THR A 773 -4.78 -35.50 -20.34
C THR A 773 -5.08 -34.78 -21.66
N SER A 774 -5.85 -33.69 -21.61
CA SER A 774 -6.14 -32.78 -22.73
C SER A 774 -6.41 -31.37 -22.21
N GLY A 775 -6.08 -30.35 -23.00
CA GLY A 775 -6.25 -28.93 -22.62
C GLY A 775 -4.99 -28.24 -22.10
N ALA A 776 -5.06 -26.91 -22.03
CA ALA A 776 -4.02 -26.03 -21.47
C ALA A 776 -4.11 -25.96 -19.93
N GLY A 777 -3.28 -25.15 -19.28
CA GLY A 777 -3.31 -24.94 -17.81
C GLY A 777 -2.17 -25.58 -17.01
N ARG A 778 -2.25 -25.48 -15.68
CA ARG A 778 -1.32 -26.09 -14.71
C ARG A 778 -2.10 -26.84 -13.63
N ALA A 779 -1.51 -27.89 -13.05
CA ALA A 779 -2.20 -28.78 -12.12
C ALA A 779 -1.34 -29.13 -10.90
N THR A 780 -1.97 -29.14 -9.72
CA THR A 780 -1.37 -29.53 -8.44
C THR A 780 -2.41 -30.32 -7.63
N ARG A 781 -1.96 -31.16 -6.70
CA ARG A 781 -2.82 -31.97 -5.83
C ARG A 781 -2.12 -32.30 -4.53
N SER A 782 -2.86 -32.84 -3.57
CA SER A 782 -2.24 -33.58 -2.47
C SER A 782 -1.58 -34.87 -2.97
N GLU A 783 -0.46 -35.26 -2.36
CA GLU A 783 0.18 -36.57 -2.53
C GLU A 783 -0.82 -37.69 -2.20
N SER A 784 -1.64 -37.48 -1.16
CA SER A 784 -2.73 -38.35 -0.74
C SER A 784 -3.88 -38.50 -1.75
N GLY A 785 -3.99 -37.61 -2.74
CA GLY A 785 -5.09 -37.61 -3.72
C GLY A 785 -6.45 -37.21 -3.11
N SER A 786 -6.45 -36.61 -1.93
CA SER A 786 -7.65 -36.14 -1.23
C SER A 786 -8.26 -34.88 -1.86
N TRP A 787 -7.50 -34.16 -2.69
CA TRP A 787 -7.94 -33.03 -3.49
C TRP A 787 -6.99 -32.82 -4.68
N ALA A 788 -7.48 -32.23 -5.77
CA ALA A 788 -6.67 -31.71 -6.88
C ALA A 788 -7.21 -30.37 -7.39
N MET A 789 -6.34 -29.57 -7.98
CA MET A 789 -6.67 -28.27 -8.57
C MET A 789 -6.03 -28.11 -9.96
N VAL A 790 -6.77 -27.54 -10.91
CA VAL A 790 -6.31 -27.20 -12.25
C VAL A 790 -6.61 -25.74 -12.57
N TYR A 791 -5.59 -24.93 -12.78
CA TYR A 791 -5.72 -23.54 -13.23
C TYR A 791 -5.73 -23.45 -14.74
N LEU A 792 -6.72 -22.74 -15.29
CA LEU A 792 -6.96 -22.48 -16.71
C LEU A 792 -6.87 -20.96 -16.94
N PRO A 793 -5.81 -20.43 -17.58
CA PRO A 793 -5.60 -18.97 -17.72
C PRO A 793 -6.44 -18.31 -18.82
N GLU A 794 -7.12 -19.11 -19.64
CA GLU A 794 -7.95 -18.70 -20.79
C GLU A 794 -9.28 -19.49 -20.79
N GLY A 795 -9.67 -20.05 -19.63
CA GLY A 795 -10.90 -20.82 -19.47
C GLY A 795 -10.95 -22.07 -20.35
N GLY A 796 -12.05 -22.24 -21.08
CA GLY A 796 -12.24 -23.33 -22.05
C GLY A 796 -12.49 -24.69 -21.41
N SER A 797 -11.99 -25.77 -22.02
CA SER A 797 -12.24 -27.16 -21.56
C SER A 797 -10.94 -27.97 -21.33
N VAL A 798 -10.98 -28.84 -20.33
CA VAL A 798 -9.86 -29.66 -19.86
C VAL A 798 -10.30 -31.09 -19.53
N ASP A 799 -9.52 -32.10 -19.95
CA ASP A 799 -9.78 -33.51 -19.63
C ASP A 799 -8.81 -33.97 -18.52
N VAL A 800 -9.35 -34.35 -17.36
CA VAL A 800 -8.58 -34.67 -16.14
C VAL A 800 -8.64 -36.16 -15.80
N ASP A 801 -7.48 -36.78 -15.55
CA ASP A 801 -7.39 -38.14 -15.02
C ASP A 801 -7.72 -38.15 -13.51
N THR A 802 -8.97 -38.45 -13.19
CA THR A 802 -9.44 -38.57 -11.81
C THR A 802 -9.04 -39.89 -11.13
N SER A 803 -8.33 -40.81 -11.80
CA SER A 803 -7.93 -42.10 -11.21
C SER A 803 -6.81 -42.00 -10.17
N VAL A 804 -6.15 -40.84 -10.06
CA VAL A 804 -5.18 -40.52 -9.00
C VAL A 804 -5.81 -39.90 -7.75
N LEU A 805 -7.13 -39.65 -7.75
CA LEU A 805 -7.87 -39.18 -6.57
C LEU A 805 -8.33 -40.35 -5.69
N ALA A 806 -8.49 -40.08 -4.39
CA ALA A 806 -8.95 -41.07 -3.41
C ALA A 806 -10.41 -41.51 -3.62
N SER A 807 -11.21 -40.68 -4.31
CA SER A 807 -12.61 -40.93 -4.66
C SER A 807 -12.80 -40.98 -6.18
N SER A 808 -13.52 -42.00 -6.66
CA SER A 808 -13.96 -42.10 -8.07
C SER A 808 -15.15 -41.19 -8.42
N SER A 809 -15.52 -40.29 -7.51
CA SER A 809 -16.61 -39.32 -7.67
C SER A 809 -16.31 -38.09 -6.80
N PRO A 810 -15.32 -37.27 -7.19
CA PRO A 810 -14.99 -36.06 -6.43
C PRO A 810 -16.13 -35.04 -6.48
N GLN A 811 -16.23 -34.21 -5.43
CA GLN A 811 -16.96 -32.96 -5.50
C GLN A 811 -16.23 -32.01 -6.48
N VAL A 812 -17.00 -31.29 -7.29
CA VAL A 812 -16.50 -30.40 -8.33
C VAL A 812 -16.88 -28.98 -7.99
N THR A 813 -15.91 -28.08 -7.98
CA THR A 813 -16.09 -26.64 -7.75
C THR A 813 -15.30 -25.87 -8.80
N TRP A 814 -15.90 -24.81 -9.35
CA TRP A 814 -15.16 -23.76 -10.06
C TRP A 814 -14.90 -22.63 -9.08
N PHE A 815 -13.64 -22.19 -8.99
CA PHE A 815 -13.18 -21.08 -8.16
C PHE A 815 -12.68 -19.95 -9.07
N ASP A 816 -13.09 -18.72 -8.76
CA ASP A 816 -12.71 -17.52 -9.53
C ASP A 816 -11.50 -16.83 -8.90
N PRO A 817 -10.34 -16.78 -9.60
CA PRO A 817 -9.13 -16.14 -9.09
C PRO A 817 -9.21 -14.60 -9.03
N ARG A 818 -10.26 -13.98 -9.56
CA ARG A 818 -10.51 -12.52 -9.59
C ARG A 818 -11.32 -12.02 -8.40
N THR A 819 -12.15 -12.88 -7.80
CA THR A 819 -13.08 -12.53 -6.71
C THR A 819 -12.91 -13.41 -5.46
N GLY A 820 -12.29 -14.59 -5.60
CA GLY A 820 -12.22 -15.60 -4.55
C GLY A 820 -13.49 -16.43 -4.38
N GLU A 821 -14.53 -16.18 -5.17
CA GLU A 821 -15.81 -16.90 -5.08
C GLU A 821 -15.72 -18.35 -5.61
N SER A 822 -16.79 -19.13 -5.35
CA SER A 822 -16.85 -20.54 -5.75
C SER A 822 -18.26 -21.03 -6.03
N TRP A 823 -18.41 -21.78 -7.13
CA TRP A 823 -19.67 -22.35 -7.58
C TRP A 823 -19.54 -23.87 -7.79
N ALA A 824 -20.60 -24.62 -7.49
CA ALA A 824 -20.62 -26.05 -7.73
C ALA A 824 -20.57 -26.36 -9.24
N GLY A 825 -19.58 -27.14 -9.67
CA GLY A 825 -19.47 -27.63 -11.04
C GLY A 825 -20.27 -28.92 -11.27
N GLU A 826 -20.59 -29.22 -12.53
CA GLU A 826 -21.22 -30.50 -12.87
C GLU A 826 -20.23 -31.67 -12.75
N ALA A 827 -20.72 -32.83 -12.31
CA ALA A 827 -19.93 -34.05 -12.25
C ALA A 827 -19.61 -34.58 -13.67
N ALA A 828 -18.37 -34.40 -14.11
CA ALA A 828 -17.92 -34.70 -15.46
C ALA A 828 -18.19 -36.15 -15.90
N GLY A 829 -19.16 -36.33 -16.80
CA GLY A 829 -19.56 -37.64 -17.37
C GLY A 829 -18.52 -38.34 -18.26
N ALA A 830 -17.26 -37.91 -18.22
CA ALA A 830 -16.10 -38.53 -18.87
C ALA A 830 -14.74 -38.13 -18.23
N GLY A 831 -14.72 -37.33 -17.15
CA GLY A 831 -13.52 -36.60 -16.71
C GLY A 831 -13.20 -35.34 -17.52
N SER A 832 -14.10 -34.91 -18.41
CA SER A 832 -14.01 -33.66 -19.17
C SER A 832 -14.78 -32.53 -18.48
N TYR A 833 -14.13 -31.39 -18.26
CA TYR A 833 -14.65 -30.23 -17.53
C TYR A 833 -14.56 -28.97 -18.40
N THR A 834 -15.56 -28.10 -18.34
CA THR A 834 -15.59 -26.81 -19.07
C THR A 834 -15.78 -25.67 -18.07
N ALA A 835 -14.93 -24.65 -18.16
CA ALA A 835 -15.00 -23.45 -17.34
C ALA A 835 -16.29 -22.65 -17.62
N PRO A 836 -16.77 -21.81 -16.67
CA PRO A 836 -17.97 -20.99 -16.86
C PRO A 836 -17.90 -20.05 -18.06
N ASP A 837 -16.72 -19.50 -18.39
CA ASP A 837 -16.47 -18.68 -19.57
C ASP A 837 -15.00 -18.78 -20.05
N GLU A 838 -14.59 -17.88 -20.96
CA GLU A 838 -13.25 -17.82 -21.57
C GLU A 838 -12.28 -16.89 -20.79
N GLN A 839 -12.46 -16.74 -19.48
CA GLN A 839 -11.59 -15.98 -18.57
C GLN A 839 -10.77 -16.93 -17.67
N ASP A 840 -9.97 -16.45 -16.73
CA ASP A 840 -9.15 -17.34 -15.90
C ASP A 840 -9.93 -17.99 -14.74
N TRP A 841 -9.74 -19.30 -14.55
CA TRP A 841 -10.52 -20.14 -13.62
C TRP A 841 -9.66 -21.23 -12.96
N VAL A 842 -10.01 -21.63 -11.74
CA VAL A 842 -9.52 -22.88 -11.13
C VAL A 842 -10.64 -23.92 -11.04
N LEU A 843 -10.41 -25.09 -11.63
CA LEU A 843 -11.17 -26.30 -11.33
C LEU A 843 -10.63 -26.91 -10.03
N VAL A 844 -11.49 -27.07 -9.02
CA VAL A 844 -11.18 -27.74 -7.76
C VAL A 844 -11.94 -29.07 -7.71
N LEU A 845 -11.23 -30.15 -7.39
CA LEU A 845 -11.74 -31.52 -7.28
C LEU A 845 -11.46 -32.08 -5.89
N ASP A 846 -12.46 -32.16 -5.03
CA ASP A 846 -12.34 -32.66 -3.65
C ASP A 846 -12.74 -34.14 -3.54
N ALA A 847 -11.89 -34.96 -2.92
CA ALA A 847 -12.00 -36.40 -2.83
C ALA A 847 -11.77 -36.92 -1.38
N PRO A 848 -12.65 -36.56 -0.42
CA PRO A 848 -12.53 -36.91 1.00
C PRO A 848 -12.83 -38.39 1.33
#